data_AF-A0A8S4DPE9-F1
#
_entry.id   AF-A0A8S4DPE9-F1
#
_cell.length_a   1.000
_cell.length_b   1.000
_cell.length_c   1.000
_cell.angle_alpha   90.00
_cell.angle_beta   90.00
_cell.angle_gamma   90.00
#
_symmetry.space_group_name_H-M   'P 1'
#
loop_
_entity.id
_entity.type
_entity.pdbx_description
1 polymer ?
#
loop_
_entity_poly.entity_id
_entity_poly.type
_entity_poly.pdbx_seq_one_letter_code
_entity_poly.pdbx_strand_id
1 'polypeptide(L)'
;MNLIKTFGVFASLLTLCVDSLNILCILPYEGKSHFFVFKKFLLELERRGHNLTVISHFPEKSPPANYHDISLAGTSDIFEDAMPLKRNYWTLTSTGLFLSWTGTANCDAMLQNKRVQGLVKNKQKFDVALVELFNSDCGLGLAYKLGAPVVSITTHILMPWHYKRFGIPDNPSYVPYHFLEGGSKPTLYQKIERIVFDVYVQTLYYYWTQRNNQNSIAEYIGEVPPLEELGRQAKFVLLYHNFVLTGSRLFPANVIEVGGYHVGKAKPLTGALKDFVANAEHGVVYISFGSVVKSSTLSAEKLEAILAALDEFPQKFVWKWENETQLEGRKNLYVSSWLPQIDILAHPKTVAFFSHSGMLSTTEAIHFGVPMVAMPVLGDQPANAASIEECGLGVQIQYRELTKDSLVAALKKVLHPEYRQQVKALSKTWHDRPMSPMDAAVFWTEFAARHPNSTFRTAAADVWFYEYMYLDVLTQKSSAACLGRCGLAKHRCLVYEEIRQGPIPRDMGWLYTARDGPEHQLRCGWRPGHIACDALRRMEEQCFGSCGTEKPSCPDYSCAKPKPSCPVPCYSKPKSCKPCCPPKNKSCRPQSRKKGASTIVQTCLNNLTAPTGNNPALPLIRIIRHNGQYTVCTKPSDISNAPSGPYPLKYVLNTDGDDFDPEKPVKFSVEAKFNNYQFDVTCSQTSFILDFSPPGPKCEPGCPDGCDDESY
;
A
#
# COMPACT_ATOMS: atom_id res chain seq x y z
N MET A 1 67.64 -17.87 -9.70
CA MET A 1 67.33 -16.42 -9.68
C MET A 1 65.91 -16.10 -10.18
N ASN A 2 65.46 -16.64 -11.33
CA ASN A 2 64.16 -16.23 -11.92
C ASN A 2 62.92 -16.53 -11.06
N LEU A 3 62.81 -17.70 -10.38
CA LEU A 3 61.63 -18.02 -9.55
C LEU A 3 61.33 -16.97 -8.48
N ILE A 4 62.35 -16.35 -7.88
CA ILE A 4 62.17 -15.31 -6.84
C ILE A 4 61.51 -14.06 -7.42
N LYS A 5 61.84 -13.70 -8.68
CA LYS A 5 61.15 -12.59 -9.38
C LYS A 5 59.70 -12.97 -9.72
N THR A 6 59.44 -14.21 -10.14
CA THR A 6 58.07 -14.69 -10.41
C THR A 6 57.21 -14.68 -9.14
N PHE A 7 57.76 -15.12 -8.00
CA PHE A 7 57.06 -15.08 -6.72
C PHE A 7 56.82 -13.65 -6.22
N GLY A 8 57.77 -12.75 -6.40
CA GLY A 8 57.60 -11.33 -6.10
C GLY A 8 56.45 -10.70 -6.89
N VAL A 9 56.39 -10.94 -8.21
CA VAL A 9 55.30 -10.45 -9.06
C VAL A 9 53.95 -11.06 -8.67
N PHE A 10 53.88 -12.35 -8.32
CA PHE A 10 52.64 -12.96 -7.83
C PHE A 10 52.20 -12.40 -6.46
N ALA A 11 53.13 -12.12 -5.54
CA ALA A 11 52.81 -11.47 -4.27
C ALA A 11 52.29 -10.04 -4.47
N SER A 12 52.89 -9.27 -5.39
CA SER A 12 52.42 -7.93 -5.79
C SER A 12 51.09 -7.92 -6.56
N LEU A 13 50.63 -9.07 -7.07
CA LEU A 13 49.32 -9.26 -7.69
C LEU A 13 48.28 -9.86 -6.71
N LEU A 14 48.70 -10.29 -5.52
CA LEU A 14 47.84 -10.80 -4.44
C LEU A 14 47.57 -9.76 -3.34
N THR A 15 48.21 -8.59 -3.39
CA THR A 15 47.60 -7.37 -2.85
C THR A 15 46.40 -7.00 -3.70
N LEU A 16 45.25 -7.62 -3.41
CA LEU A 16 43.95 -7.03 -3.71
C LEU A 16 43.97 -5.58 -3.21
N CYS A 17 43.68 -4.61 -4.08
CA CYS A 17 43.38 -3.26 -3.64
C CYS A 17 42.08 -3.30 -2.84
N VAL A 18 42.20 -3.45 -1.53
CA VAL A 18 41.11 -3.21 -0.59
C VAL A 18 40.92 -1.70 -0.55
N ASP A 19 39.99 -1.20 -1.36
CA ASP A 19 39.66 0.22 -1.43
C ASP A 19 39.06 0.66 -0.07
N SER A 20 39.93 1.19 0.79
CA SER A 20 39.63 1.66 2.14
C SER A 20 38.83 2.97 2.08
N LEU A 21 37.53 2.85 1.80
CA LEU A 21 36.56 3.95 1.89
C LEU A 21 36.59 4.61 3.27
N ASN A 22 36.50 5.93 3.30
CA ASN A 22 36.23 6.71 4.50
C ASN A 22 34.72 6.97 4.60
N ILE A 23 34.05 6.26 5.50
CA ILE A 23 32.60 6.19 5.64
C ILE A 23 32.14 7.03 6.84
N LEU A 24 31.21 7.96 6.60
CA LEU A 24 30.51 8.67 7.67
C LEU A 24 29.22 7.93 8.03
N CYS A 25 29.00 7.63 9.30
CA CYS A 25 27.79 6.98 9.79
C CYS A 25 27.02 7.92 10.72
N ILE A 26 25.81 8.31 10.33
CA ILE A 26 25.01 9.34 11.00
C ILE A 26 23.77 8.68 11.62
N LEU A 27 23.86 8.30 12.89
CA LEU A 27 22.89 7.49 13.63
C LEU A 27 22.44 8.23 14.91
N PRO A 28 21.72 9.36 14.78
CA PRO A 28 21.46 10.28 15.89
C PRO A 28 20.32 9.85 16.80
N TYR A 29 19.68 8.69 16.57
CA TYR A 29 18.56 8.24 17.42
C TYR A 29 19.05 7.66 18.76
N GLU A 30 18.38 8.03 19.85
CA GLU A 30 18.65 7.62 21.22
C GLU A 30 18.09 6.22 21.58
N GLY A 31 17.46 5.55 20.61
CA GLY A 31 16.96 4.18 20.73
C GLY A 31 18.04 3.12 20.55
N LYS A 32 18.43 2.48 21.66
CA LYS A 32 19.44 1.40 21.73
C LYS A 32 19.17 0.24 20.77
N SER A 33 17.89 -0.10 20.56
CA SER A 33 17.44 -1.14 19.63
C SER A 33 17.80 -0.83 18.17
N HIS A 34 17.78 0.45 17.77
CA HIS A 34 18.12 0.85 16.40
C HIS A 34 19.63 0.70 16.15
N PHE A 35 20.45 1.25 17.03
CA PHE A 35 21.91 1.13 16.93
C PHE A 35 22.37 -0.34 16.94
N PHE A 36 21.67 -1.22 17.67
CA PHE A 36 21.98 -2.65 17.69
C PHE A 36 21.78 -3.35 16.33
N VAL A 37 20.87 -2.87 15.47
CA VAL A 37 20.78 -3.34 14.08
C VAL A 37 22.06 -2.97 13.33
N PHE A 38 22.44 -1.69 13.37
CA PHE A 38 23.56 -1.15 12.60
C PHE A 38 24.93 -1.63 13.09
N LYS A 39 25.13 -1.81 14.41
CA LYS A 39 26.41 -2.18 15.02
C LYS A 39 27.12 -3.36 14.34
N LYS A 40 26.37 -4.38 13.91
CA LYS A 40 26.93 -5.53 13.19
C LYS A 40 27.43 -5.20 11.79
N PHE A 41 26.74 -4.32 11.09
CA PHE A 41 27.12 -3.85 9.76
C PHE A 41 28.31 -2.88 9.82
N LEU A 42 28.33 -1.95 10.79
CA LEU A 42 29.47 -1.05 11.00
C LEU A 42 30.77 -1.83 11.32
N LEU A 43 30.70 -2.82 12.20
CA LEU A 43 31.84 -3.68 12.53
C LEU A 43 32.26 -4.59 11.36
N GLU A 44 31.36 -4.95 10.45
CA GLU A 44 31.71 -5.72 9.24
C GLU A 44 32.39 -4.84 8.17
N LEU A 45 31.98 -3.57 8.03
CA LEU A 45 32.68 -2.58 7.19
C LEU A 45 34.10 -2.32 7.69
N GLU A 46 34.27 -2.17 9.01
CA GLU A 46 35.59 -2.04 9.65
C GLU A 46 36.45 -3.29 9.41
N ARG A 47 35.88 -4.48 9.62
CA ARG A 47 36.55 -5.78 9.38
C ARG A 47 36.92 -6.02 7.90
N ARG A 48 36.34 -5.25 6.96
CA ARG A 48 36.70 -5.23 5.53
C ARG A 48 37.77 -4.18 5.19
N GLY A 49 38.26 -3.43 6.17
CA GLY A 49 39.37 -2.49 6.05
C GLY A 49 38.95 -1.04 5.79
N HIS A 50 37.66 -0.71 5.80
CA HIS A 50 37.20 0.67 5.67
C HIS A 50 37.48 1.49 6.93
N ASN A 51 37.54 2.81 6.80
CA ASN A 51 37.65 3.76 7.91
C ASN A 51 36.27 4.35 8.23
N LEU A 52 35.82 4.27 9.48
CA LEU A 52 34.49 4.71 9.90
C LEU A 52 34.57 5.89 10.87
N THR A 53 33.80 6.95 10.60
CA THR A 53 33.44 7.97 11.60
C THR A 53 31.98 7.81 11.97
N VAL A 54 31.68 7.49 13.24
CA VAL A 54 30.33 7.12 13.69
C VAL A 54 29.79 8.16 14.67
N ILE A 55 28.69 8.80 14.31
CA ILE A 55 27.95 9.73 15.17
C ILE A 55 26.78 8.95 15.78
N SER A 56 26.80 8.71 17.11
CA SER A 56 25.72 8.01 17.81
C SER A 56 25.72 8.22 19.33
N HIS A 57 24.63 7.85 20.01
CA HIS A 57 24.57 7.78 21.48
C HIS A 57 25.30 6.56 22.09
N PHE A 58 25.83 5.65 21.26
CA PHE A 58 26.28 4.32 21.69
C PHE A 58 27.73 4.00 21.24
N PRO A 59 28.73 4.79 21.70
CA PRO A 59 30.12 4.57 21.32
C PRO A 59 30.61 3.17 21.69
N GLU A 60 31.55 2.63 20.91
CA GLU A 60 32.05 1.28 21.13
C GLU A 60 32.92 1.21 22.39
N LYS A 61 32.77 0.15 23.20
CA LYS A 61 33.52 0.00 24.46
C LYS A 61 35.00 -0.37 24.23
N SER A 62 35.31 -0.86 23.04
CA SER A 62 36.65 -1.25 22.61
C SER A 62 36.70 -1.08 21.08
N PRO A 63 36.75 0.17 20.58
CA PRO A 63 36.70 0.44 19.14
C PRO A 63 37.94 -0.16 18.45
N PRO A 64 37.77 -0.81 17.29
CA PRO A 64 38.87 -1.11 16.40
C PRO A 64 39.63 0.14 15.93
N ALA A 65 40.84 -0.03 15.40
CA ALA A 65 41.71 1.09 15.01
C ALA A 65 41.06 2.03 13.98
N ASN A 66 40.30 1.47 13.03
CA ASN A 66 39.63 2.21 11.95
C ASN A 66 38.21 2.69 12.34
N TYR A 67 37.83 2.66 13.63
CA TYR A 67 36.51 3.02 14.12
C TYR A 67 36.58 4.27 15.01
N HIS A 68 35.96 5.38 14.59
CA HIS A 68 36.10 6.69 15.25
C HIS A 68 34.76 7.22 15.74
N ASP A 69 34.51 7.14 17.05
CA ASP A 69 33.27 7.63 17.66
C ASP A 69 33.24 9.16 17.85
N ILE A 70 32.13 9.74 17.40
CA ILE A 70 31.62 11.05 17.80
C ILE A 70 30.39 10.80 18.67
N SER A 71 30.65 10.58 19.97
CA SER A 71 29.60 10.25 20.95
C SER A 71 28.61 11.40 21.17
N LEU A 72 27.33 11.05 21.20
CA LEU A 72 26.20 11.85 21.70
C LEU A 72 25.72 11.35 23.09
N ALA A 73 26.44 10.41 23.72
CA ALA A 73 26.04 9.85 25.01
C ALA A 73 25.94 10.95 26.08
N GLY A 74 24.80 11.02 26.78
CA GLY A 74 24.53 11.99 27.83
C GLY A 74 23.97 13.34 27.38
N THR A 75 23.65 13.54 26.08
CA THR A 75 22.88 14.73 25.64
C THR A 75 21.36 14.55 25.80
N SER A 76 20.90 13.31 25.99
CA SER A 76 19.51 12.91 26.21
C SER A 76 19.46 11.61 27.02
N ASP A 77 18.33 11.33 27.65
CA ASP A 77 18.07 10.04 28.29
C ASP A 77 17.92 8.94 27.25
N ILE A 78 18.53 7.77 27.50
CA ILE A 78 18.44 6.62 26.59
C ILE A 78 17.03 6.04 26.65
N PHE A 79 16.41 5.82 25.48
CA PHE A 79 15.04 5.32 25.39
C PHE A 79 14.97 3.80 25.64
N GLU A 80 15.03 3.40 26.91
CA GLU A 80 14.97 2.02 27.41
C GLU A 80 13.98 1.91 28.59
N ASP A 81 13.17 0.84 28.64
CA ASP A 81 12.11 0.54 29.63
C ASP A 81 11.12 1.69 29.93
N ALA A 82 10.97 2.64 29.00
CA ALA A 82 10.30 3.93 29.21
C ALA A 82 8.77 3.95 28.96
N MET A 83 8.18 2.93 28.31
CA MET A 83 6.75 2.93 27.95
C MET A 83 5.94 1.83 28.66
N PRO A 84 4.74 2.15 29.18
CA PRO A 84 3.88 1.19 29.87
C PRO A 84 3.10 0.29 28.91
N LEU A 85 2.73 -0.91 29.38
CA LEU A 85 1.85 -1.85 28.69
C LEU A 85 0.39 -1.35 28.60
N LYS A 86 0.13 -0.41 27.69
CA LYS A 86 -1.20 0.15 27.40
C LYS A 86 -1.31 0.61 25.95
N ARG A 87 -2.43 0.28 25.29
CA ARG A 87 -2.72 0.62 23.89
C ARG A 87 -4.13 1.21 23.74
N ASN A 88 -4.22 2.43 23.20
CA ASN A 88 -5.44 3.13 22.79
C ASN A 88 -5.11 4.28 21.81
N TYR A 89 -6.11 5.00 21.30
CA TYR A 89 -5.89 6.12 20.39
C TYR A 89 -5.03 7.26 20.95
N TRP A 90 -5.06 7.50 22.27
CA TRP A 90 -4.18 8.49 22.90
C TRP A 90 -2.71 8.06 22.85
N THR A 91 -2.40 6.79 23.12
CA THR A 91 -1.02 6.28 22.99
C THR A 91 -0.53 6.27 21.54
N LEU A 92 -1.44 6.10 20.57
CA LEU A 92 -1.12 6.18 19.15
C LEU A 92 -0.80 7.63 18.74
N THR A 93 -1.66 8.61 19.06
CA THR A 93 -1.38 10.01 18.73
C THR A 93 -0.18 10.56 19.50
N SER A 94 -0.01 10.21 20.78
CA SER A 94 1.18 10.61 21.54
C SER A 94 2.47 10.05 20.95
N THR A 95 2.44 8.88 20.28
CA THR A 95 3.61 8.34 19.56
C THR A 95 4.01 9.24 18.39
N GLY A 96 3.06 9.76 17.60
CA GLY A 96 3.34 10.70 16.51
C GLY A 96 3.96 12.01 17.01
N LEU A 97 3.45 12.57 18.10
CA LEU A 97 4.02 13.76 18.75
C LEU A 97 5.42 13.49 19.32
N PHE A 98 5.59 12.36 20.02
CA PHE A 98 6.86 11.94 20.60
C PHE A 98 7.96 11.78 19.54
N LEU A 99 7.66 11.12 18.41
CA LEU A 99 8.60 10.98 17.30
C LEU A 99 8.96 12.32 16.66
N SER A 100 8.02 13.26 16.59
CA SER A 100 8.26 14.60 16.03
C SER A 100 9.11 15.49 16.94
N TRP A 101 8.93 15.34 18.26
CA TRP A 101 9.72 16.03 19.27
C TRP A 101 11.14 15.46 19.38
N THR A 102 11.29 14.14 19.55
CA THR A 102 12.60 13.45 19.56
C THR A 102 13.37 13.67 18.26
N GLY A 103 12.69 13.62 17.11
CA GLY A 103 13.27 13.90 15.80
C GLY A 103 13.90 15.30 15.67
N THR A 104 13.34 16.29 16.40
CA THR A 104 13.93 17.62 16.55
C THR A 104 15.11 17.58 17.54
N ALA A 105 14.89 17.07 18.75
CA ALA A 105 15.89 17.05 19.83
C ALA A 105 17.20 16.34 19.43
N ASN A 106 17.10 15.26 18.64
CA ASN A 106 18.24 14.50 18.15
C ASN A 106 19.01 15.25 17.05
N CYS A 107 18.33 16.08 16.25
CA CYS A 107 19.00 16.99 15.32
C CYS A 107 19.82 18.04 16.08
N ASP A 108 19.21 18.67 17.08
CA ASP A 108 19.87 19.67 17.92
C ASP A 108 21.05 19.07 18.71
N ALA A 109 20.87 17.92 19.35
CA ALA A 109 21.93 17.21 20.07
C ALA A 109 23.12 16.84 19.18
N MET A 110 22.85 16.38 17.95
CA MET A 110 23.89 16.10 16.96
C MET A 110 24.61 17.39 16.50
N LEU A 111 23.88 18.46 16.19
CA LEU A 111 24.43 19.67 15.60
C LEU A 111 25.10 20.60 16.62
N GLN A 112 24.70 20.57 17.89
CA GLN A 112 25.41 21.23 18.99
C GLN A 112 26.77 20.57 19.28
N ASN A 113 26.99 19.32 18.89
CA ASN A 113 28.24 18.61 19.13
C ASN A 113 29.39 19.26 18.36
N LYS A 114 30.37 19.81 19.09
CA LYS A 114 31.52 20.54 18.53
C LYS A 114 32.39 19.69 17.59
N ARG A 115 32.40 18.36 17.71
CA ARG A 115 33.08 17.48 16.75
C ARG A 115 32.33 17.38 15.42
N VAL A 116 30.99 17.29 15.45
CA VAL A 116 30.14 17.28 14.24
C VAL A 116 30.28 18.60 13.48
N GLN A 117 30.20 19.74 14.18
CA GLN A 117 30.50 21.05 13.57
C GLN A 117 31.94 21.12 13.05
N GLY A 118 32.88 20.47 13.73
CA GLY A 118 34.28 20.34 13.31
C GLY A 118 34.43 19.67 11.95
N LEU A 119 33.66 18.62 11.64
CA LEU A 119 33.67 17.97 10.32
C LEU A 119 33.37 18.98 9.20
N VAL A 120 32.32 19.79 9.38
CA VAL A 120 31.88 20.78 8.39
C VAL A 120 32.88 21.95 8.31
N LYS A 121 33.32 22.47 9.46
CA LYS A 121 34.28 23.59 9.54
C LYS A 121 35.64 23.23 8.91
N ASN A 122 36.10 21.99 9.09
CA ASN A 122 37.34 21.48 8.50
C ASN A 122 37.14 20.94 7.06
N LYS A 123 35.91 20.91 6.54
CA LYS A 123 35.54 20.35 5.21
C LYS A 123 35.98 18.89 5.04
N GLN A 124 35.85 18.09 6.11
CA GLN A 124 36.20 16.67 6.14
C GLN A 124 35.58 15.91 4.95
N LYS A 125 36.36 15.05 4.29
CA LYS A 125 35.92 14.27 3.13
C LYS A 125 35.66 12.81 3.48
N PHE A 126 34.56 12.29 2.93
CA PHE A 126 34.04 10.95 3.08
C PHE A 126 33.54 10.48 1.71
N ASP A 127 33.76 9.22 1.39
CA ASP A 127 33.43 8.64 0.08
C ASP A 127 31.96 8.22 -0.02
N VAL A 128 31.33 7.96 1.14
CA VAL A 128 29.89 7.69 1.29
C VAL A 128 29.43 8.03 2.71
N ALA A 129 28.18 8.48 2.85
CA ALA A 129 27.52 8.70 4.12
C ALA A 129 26.37 7.69 4.31
N LEU A 130 26.46 6.87 5.36
CA LEU A 130 25.36 6.05 5.87
C LEU A 130 24.47 6.91 6.77
N VAL A 131 23.19 7.07 6.40
CA VAL A 131 22.25 7.94 7.13
C VAL A 131 21.02 7.16 7.56
N GLU A 132 20.74 7.14 8.87
CA GLU A 132 19.52 6.55 9.41
C GLU A 132 18.27 7.31 8.92
N LEU A 133 17.31 6.61 8.31
CA LEU A 133 15.99 7.14 8.00
C LEU A 133 14.98 6.66 9.04
N PHE A 134 14.65 7.54 9.99
CA PHE A 134 13.62 7.30 11.00
C PHE A 134 12.79 8.56 11.29
N ASN A 135 12.99 9.19 12.44
CA ASN A 135 12.24 10.34 12.94
C ASN A 135 12.90 11.69 12.62
N SER A 136 14.11 11.71 12.07
CA SER A 136 14.83 12.95 11.71
C SER A 136 15.53 12.83 10.37
N ASP A 137 15.59 13.94 9.63
CA ASP A 137 16.32 14.06 8.35
C ASP A 137 17.65 14.82 8.52
N CYS A 138 18.01 15.19 9.74
CA CYS A 138 19.15 16.06 10.05
C CYS A 138 20.48 15.56 9.46
N GLY A 139 20.66 14.23 9.38
CA GLY A 139 21.84 13.61 8.77
C GLY A 139 21.97 13.83 7.25
N LEU A 140 20.86 14.03 6.53
CA LEU A 140 20.89 14.33 5.09
C LEU A 140 21.52 15.72 4.83
N GLY A 141 21.16 16.71 5.64
CA GLY A 141 21.76 18.05 5.58
C GLY A 141 23.25 18.05 5.95
N LEU A 142 23.65 17.26 6.94
CA LEU A 142 25.05 17.08 7.32
C LEU A 142 25.87 16.39 6.21
N ALA A 143 25.35 15.31 5.61
CA ALA A 143 26.00 14.63 4.48
C ALA A 143 26.17 15.55 3.26
N TYR A 144 25.13 16.33 2.92
CA TYR A 144 25.18 17.35 1.87
C TYR A 144 26.27 18.40 2.14
N LYS A 145 26.38 18.90 3.38
CA LYS A 145 27.40 19.90 3.78
C LYS A 145 28.84 19.42 3.65
N LEU A 146 29.07 18.11 3.76
CA LEU A 146 30.38 17.49 3.57
C LEU A 146 30.63 17.11 2.10
N GLY A 147 29.55 16.96 1.33
CA GLY A 147 29.56 16.60 -0.09
C GLY A 147 29.70 15.10 -0.33
N ALA A 148 29.23 14.26 0.61
CA ALA A 148 29.27 12.81 0.51
C ALA A 148 27.97 12.25 -0.11
N PRO A 149 28.03 11.23 -0.99
CA PRO A 149 26.83 10.57 -1.49
C PRO A 149 26.14 9.80 -0.36
N VAL A 150 24.82 9.91 -0.27
CA VAL A 150 24.02 9.26 0.78
C VAL A 150 23.61 7.85 0.38
N VAL A 151 23.86 6.89 1.27
CA VAL A 151 23.15 5.61 1.34
C VAL A 151 22.31 5.63 2.61
N SER A 152 20.99 5.61 2.44
CA SER A 152 20.04 5.59 3.56
C SER A 152 19.97 4.19 4.15
N ILE A 153 19.75 4.08 5.46
CA ILE A 153 19.63 2.80 6.17
C ILE A 153 18.42 2.83 7.13
N THR A 154 17.75 1.69 7.32
CA THR A 154 16.64 1.57 8.29
C THR A 154 16.81 0.37 9.23
N THR A 155 15.99 0.34 10.28
CA THR A 155 15.93 -0.73 11.30
C THR A 155 14.62 -1.53 11.25
N HIS A 156 13.66 -1.03 10.47
CA HIS A 156 12.32 -1.56 10.22
C HIS A 156 11.87 -1.21 8.78
N ILE A 157 10.66 -1.61 8.40
CA ILE A 157 10.01 -1.19 7.14
C ILE A 157 9.93 0.35 7.04
N LEU A 158 9.83 0.91 5.83
CA LEU A 158 9.78 2.37 5.64
C LEU A 158 8.68 3.03 6.50
N MET A 159 8.99 4.21 7.04
CA MET A 159 8.01 5.06 7.71
C MET A 159 7.03 5.64 6.66
N PRO A 160 5.77 5.93 7.02
CA PRO A 160 4.76 6.46 6.09
C PRO A 160 5.24 7.70 5.31
N TRP A 161 5.98 8.59 5.98
CA TRP A 161 6.56 9.80 5.40
C TRP A 161 7.81 9.56 4.50
N HIS A 162 8.29 8.33 4.32
CA HIS A 162 9.46 8.02 3.48
C HIS A 162 9.12 7.38 2.12
N TYR A 163 7.99 6.71 1.96
CA TYR A 163 7.65 5.95 0.73
C TYR A 163 7.73 6.80 -0.55
N LYS A 164 7.21 8.04 -0.48
CA LYS A 164 7.20 9.00 -1.60
C LYS A 164 8.61 9.31 -2.13
N ARG A 165 9.63 9.33 -1.28
CA ARG A 165 11.03 9.65 -1.67
C ARG A 165 11.62 8.63 -2.64
N PHE A 166 11.13 7.40 -2.56
CA PHE A 166 11.54 6.30 -3.41
C PHE A 166 10.49 6.00 -4.49
N GLY A 167 9.47 6.85 -4.66
CA GLY A 167 8.37 6.64 -5.61
C GLY A 167 7.57 5.35 -5.35
N ILE A 168 7.58 4.85 -4.11
CA ILE A 168 6.83 3.65 -3.71
C ILE A 168 5.41 4.08 -3.33
N PRO A 169 4.35 3.39 -3.82
CA PRO A 169 3.00 3.66 -3.36
C PRO A 169 2.75 3.08 -1.96
N ASP A 170 2.65 3.93 -0.95
CA ASP A 170 1.98 3.55 0.31
C ASP A 170 0.46 3.65 0.08
N ASN A 171 -0.24 2.52 0.18
CA ASN A 171 -1.67 2.44 -0.09
C ASN A 171 -2.39 1.75 1.08
N PRO A 172 -3.08 2.52 1.95
CA PRO A 172 -3.86 2.02 3.07
C PRO A 172 -4.87 0.89 2.76
N SER A 173 -5.21 0.67 1.49
CA SER A 173 -6.10 -0.41 1.06
C SER A 173 -5.51 -1.81 1.18
N TYR A 174 -4.18 -1.95 1.17
CA TYR A 174 -3.48 -3.23 1.21
C TYR A 174 -2.09 -3.20 1.88
N VAL A 175 -1.45 -2.04 2.05
CA VAL A 175 -0.19 -1.94 2.79
C VAL A 175 -0.49 -2.01 4.30
N PRO A 176 0.15 -2.92 5.07
CA PRO A 176 0.09 -2.89 6.53
C PRO A 176 0.72 -1.60 7.04
N TYR A 177 -0.07 -0.82 7.79
CA TYR A 177 0.32 0.51 8.20
C TYR A 177 1.08 0.47 9.53
N HIS A 178 2.28 1.06 9.56
CA HIS A 178 3.33 0.85 10.57
C HIS A 178 2.84 0.79 12.03
N PHE A 179 1.97 1.71 12.47
CA PHE A 179 1.52 1.82 13.87
C PHE A 179 0.20 1.10 14.22
N LEU A 180 -0.50 0.55 13.22
CA LEU A 180 -1.91 0.14 13.32
C LEU A 180 -2.10 -1.37 13.11
N GLU A 181 -3.25 -1.88 13.56
CA GLU A 181 -3.58 -3.30 13.53
C GLU A 181 -4.03 -3.79 12.13
N GLY A 182 -3.93 -5.10 11.93
CA GLY A 182 -4.31 -5.80 10.70
C GLY A 182 -3.22 -5.79 9.62
N GLY A 183 -3.23 -6.81 8.77
CA GLY A 183 -2.22 -7.00 7.73
C GLY A 183 -2.62 -6.44 6.38
N SER A 184 -2.42 -7.26 5.35
CA SER A 184 -2.62 -6.95 3.93
C SER A 184 -4.10 -6.87 3.51
N LYS A 185 -5.02 -7.37 4.36
CA LYS A 185 -6.47 -7.46 4.08
C LYS A 185 -7.31 -6.62 5.08
N PRO A 186 -7.13 -5.29 5.14
CA PRO A 186 -7.87 -4.46 6.10
C PRO A 186 -9.37 -4.35 5.78
N THR A 187 -10.18 -4.35 6.84
CA THR A 187 -11.60 -3.99 6.80
C THR A 187 -11.79 -2.52 6.37
N LEU A 188 -13.01 -2.14 5.96
CA LEU A 188 -13.31 -0.74 5.62
C LEU A 188 -13.02 0.23 6.78
N TYR A 189 -13.26 -0.19 8.03
CA TYR A 189 -12.93 0.60 9.22
C TYR A 189 -11.42 0.83 9.33
N GLN A 190 -10.61 -0.23 9.23
CA GLN A 190 -9.14 -0.13 9.25
C GLN A 190 -8.60 0.71 8.08
N LYS A 191 -9.21 0.66 6.89
CA LYS A 191 -8.82 1.53 5.77
C LYS A 191 -9.02 3.02 6.11
N ILE A 192 -10.16 3.37 6.73
CA ILE A 192 -10.46 4.74 7.17
C ILE A 192 -9.48 5.17 8.29
N GLU A 193 -9.28 4.31 9.30
CA GLU A 193 -8.35 4.53 10.40
C GLU A 193 -6.91 4.80 9.90
N ARG A 194 -6.42 3.96 8.98
CA ARG A 194 -5.11 4.13 8.34
C ARG A 194 -4.99 5.46 7.60
N ILE A 195 -5.99 5.85 6.80
CA ILE A 195 -5.98 7.14 6.08
C ILE A 195 -5.96 8.33 7.05
N VAL A 196 -6.77 8.29 8.11
CA VAL A 196 -6.80 9.38 9.10
C VAL A 196 -5.47 9.50 9.85
N PHE A 197 -4.88 8.38 10.25
CA PHE A 197 -3.62 8.37 10.98
C PHE A 197 -2.41 8.69 10.09
N ASP A 198 -2.44 8.29 8.82
CA ASP A 198 -1.45 8.65 7.81
C ASP A 198 -1.37 10.17 7.58
N VAL A 199 -2.51 10.79 7.29
CA VAL A 199 -2.61 12.25 7.16
C VAL A 199 -2.12 12.94 8.42
N TYR A 200 -2.44 12.41 9.61
CA TYR A 200 -1.98 12.94 10.89
C TYR A 200 -0.44 12.92 11.04
N VAL A 201 0.21 11.75 10.87
CA VAL A 201 1.68 11.68 11.07
C VAL A 201 2.47 12.32 9.94
N GLN A 202 1.99 12.26 8.70
CA GLN A 202 2.62 13.02 7.60
C GLN A 202 2.52 14.53 7.85
N THR A 203 1.38 15.03 8.35
CA THR A 203 1.23 16.45 8.71
C THR A 203 2.23 16.85 9.79
N LEU A 204 2.37 16.05 10.86
CA LEU A 204 3.39 16.31 11.88
C LEU A 204 4.80 16.30 11.28
N TYR A 205 5.15 15.25 10.53
CA TYR A 205 6.50 15.11 9.98
C TYR A 205 6.89 16.25 9.03
N TYR A 206 6.04 16.63 8.08
CA TYR A 206 6.36 17.66 7.09
C TYR A 206 6.29 19.09 7.63
N TYR A 207 5.36 19.40 8.53
CA TYR A 207 5.17 20.79 9.01
C TYR A 207 5.86 21.10 10.34
N TRP A 208 6.17 20.08 11.16
CA TRP A 208 6.93 20.22 12.41
C TRP A 208 8.36 19.70 12.23
N THR A 209 8.54 18.40 12.04
CA THR A 209 9.85 17.74 12.14
C THR A 209 10.83 18.17 11.05
N GLN A 210 10.41 18.11 9.78
CA GLN A 210 11.18 18.60 8.63
C GLN A 210 11.53 20.08 8.77
N ARG A 211 10.57 20.91 9.21
CA ARG A 211 10.78 22.35 9.38
C ARG A 211 11.80 22.67 10.46
N ASN A 212 11.73 21.99 11.61
CA ASN A 212 12.68 22.18 12.69
C ASN A 212 14.09 21.71 12.28
N ASN A 213 14.20 20.51 11.69
CA ASN A 213 15.48 20.00 11.19
C ASN A 213 16.14 20.98 10.20
N GLN A 214 15.35 21.54 9.27
CA GLN A 214 15.81 22.53 8.30
C GLN A 214 16.32 23.82 8.99
N ASN A 215 15.63 24.29 10.04
CA ASN A 215 16.05 25.45 10.83
C ASN A 215 17.35 25.17 11.60
N SER A 216 17.43 24.06 12.35
CA SER A 216 18.61 23.70 13.13
C SER A 216 19.85 23.49 12.25
N ILE A 217 19.69 22.86 11.07
CA ILE A 217 20.77 22.77 10.07
C ILE A 217 21.24 24.16 9.63
N ALA A 218 20.29 25.07 9.34
CA ALA A 218 20.62 26.44 8.93
C ALA A 218 21.35 27.23 10.04
N GLU A 219 20.98 27.02 11.31
CA GLU A 219 21.63 27.65 12.47
C GLU A 219 23.07 27.14 12.70
N TYR A 220 23.26 25.83 12.83
CA TYR A 220 24.53 25.26 13.28
C TYR A 220 25.56 25.03 12.15
N ILE A 221 25.11 24.75 10.92
CA ILE A 221 25.98 24.43 9.77
C ILE A 221 25.61 25.18 8.47
N GLY A 222 24.66 26.13 8.54
CA GLY A 222 24.23 26.97 7.42
C GLY A 222 23.26 26.27 6.47
N GLU A 223 22.64 27.04 5.57
CA GLU A 223 21.56 26.60 4.68
C GLU A 223 21.89 25.38 3.79
N VAL A 224 20.87 24.57 3.52
CA VAL A 224 20.88 23.40 2.61
C VAL A 224 19.60 23.39 1.76
N PRO A 225 19.56 22.69 0.61
CA PRO A 225 18.32 22.41 -0.12
C PRO A 225 17.26 21.75 0.76
N PRO A 226 15.96 21.77 0.38
CA PRO A 226 14.91 21.14 1.15
C PRO A 226 15.24 19.68 1.47
N LEU A 227 15.12 19.29 2.75
CA LEU A 227 15.46 17.93 3.21
C LEU A 227 14.72 16.81 2.47
N GLU A 228 13.49 17.08 2.00
CA GLU A 228 12.70 16.16 1.15
C GLU A 228 13.29 15.98 -0.27
N GLU A 229 14.07 16.94 -0.75
CA GLU A 229 14.84 16.80 -1.99
C GLU A 229 16.11 15.97 -1.74
N LEU A 230 16.85 16.27 -0.66
CA LEU A 230 18.03 15.49 -0.27
C LEU A 230 17.69 14.00 -0.04
N GLY A 231 16.53 13.72 0.56
CA GLY A 231 16.02 12.36 0.73
C GLY A 231 15.71 11.64 -0.59
N ARG A 232 15.29 12.38 -1.63
CA ARG A 232 15.08 11.87 -3.01
C ARG A 232 16.37 11.73 -3.82
N GLN A 233 17.47 12.32 -3.36
CA GLN A 233 18.79 12.23 -3.99
C GLN A 233 19.65 11.07 -3.43
N ALA A 234 19.18 10.36 -2.39
CA ALA A 234 19.85 9.18 -1.84
C ALA A 234 20.09 8.10 -2.91
N LYS A 235 21.33 7.57 -2.96
CA LYS A 235 21.78 6.63 -4.01
C LYS A 235 21.08 5.29 -3.90
N PHE A 236 21.00 4.78 -2.68
CA PHE A 236 20.28 3.57 -2.29
C PHE A 236 19.65 3.78 -0.91
N VAL A 237 18.61 3.01 -0.61
CA VAL A 237 18.19 2.72 0.76
C VAL A 237 18.37 1.23 1.05
N LEU A 238 19.18 0.95 2.07
CA LEU A 238 19.34 -0.36 2.69
C LEU A 238 18.16 -0.58 3.64
N LEU A 239 17.05 -1.00 3.03
CA LEU A 239 15.75 -1.13 3.69
C LEU A 239 15.69 -2.43 4.50
N TYR A 240 15.46 -2.30 5.81
CA TYR A 240 15.21 -3.44 6.68
C TYR A 240 13.81 -4.05 6.43
N HIS A 241 13.75 -4.87 5.38
CA HIS A 241 12.57 -5.59 4.91
C HIS A 241 13.01 -6.95 4.34
N ASN A 242 12.10 -7.92 4.34
CA ASN A 242 12.21 -9.14 3.56
C ASN A 242 10.80 -9.68 3.26
N PHE A 243 10.50 -9.92 1.98
CA PHE A 243 9.17 -10.33 1.53
C PHE A 243 8.63 -11.65 2.12
N VAL A 244 9.47 -12.55 2.65
CA VAL A 244 9.04 -13.81 3.30
C VAL A 244 8.38 -13.51 4.65
N LEU A 245 8.81 -12.45 5.34
CA LEU A 245 8.22 -12.00 6.61
C LEU A 245 7.15 -10.93 6.41
N THR A 246 7.47 -9.85 5.70
CA THR A 246 6.64 -8.61 5.65
C THR A 246 5.83 -8.45 4.37
N GLY A 247 5.72 -9.51 3.57
CA GLY A 247 4.94 -9.58 2.33
C GLY A 247 5.63 -8.96 1.12
N SER A 248 5.18 -9.32 -0.08
CA SER A 248 5.71 -8.76 -1.34
C SER A 248 5.35 -7.30 -1.52
N ARG A 249 6.29 -6.47 -2.00
CA ARG A 249 6.12 -5.05 -2.27
C ARG A 249 6.80 -4.66 -3.58
N LEU A 250 6.31 -3.59 -4.22
CA LEU A 250 6.94 -3.01 -5.41
C LEU A 250 8.05 -2.05 -5.00
N PHE A 251 9.31 -2.45 -5.21
CA PHE A 251 10.48 -1.64 -4.90
C PHE A 251 11.25 -1.25 -6.18
N PRO A 252 11.71 0.01 -6.33
CA PRO A 252 12.62 0.42 -7.40
C PRO A 252 14.04 -0.12 -7.17
N ALA A 253 14.88 -0.05 -8.21
CA ALA A 253 16.25 -0.56 -8.18
C ALA A 253 17.19 0.11 -7.14
N ASN A 254 16.82 1.27 -6.59
CA ASN A 254 17.56 1.91 -5.49
C ASN A 254 17.09 1.51 -4.07
N VAL A 255 16.19 0.53 -3.93
CA VAL A 255 15.69 0.03 -2.64
C VAL A 255 16.12 -1.42 -2.47
N ILE A 256 16.99 -1.68 -1.49
CA ILE A 256 17.67 -2.98 -1.32
C ILE A 256 17.22 -3.65 -0.02
N GLU A 257 16.74 -4.90 -0.10
CA GLU A 257 16.16 -5.64 1.04
C GLU A 257 17.20 -6.20 2.02
N VAL A 258 17.61 -5.34 2.94
CA VAL A 258 18.51 -5.55 4.10
C VAL A 258 18.15 -6.72 5.04
N GLY A 259 16.87 -7.12 5.12
CA GLY A 259 16.31 -7.74 6.32
C GLY A 259 17.11 -8.92 6.88
N GLY A 260 17.68 -8.76 8.09
CA GLY A 260 18.38 -9.82 8.82
C GLY A 260 19.88 -9.66 9.08
N TYR A 261 20.58 -8.66 8.52
CA TYR A 261 22.05 -8.54 8.68
C TYR A 261 22.55 -8.41 10.14
N HIS A 262 21.68 -8.02 11.08
CA HIS A 262 22.05 -7.92 12.50
C HIS A 262 22.14 -9.29 13.21
N VAL A 263 21.52 -10.35 12.67
CA VAL A 263 21.47 -11.66 13.34
C VAL A 263 22.83 -12.34 13.21
N GLY A 264 23.62 -12.25 14.28
CA GLY A 264 24.95 -12.83 14.34
C GLY A 264 24.95 -14.34 14.60
N LYS A 265 26.11 -14.98 14.37
CA LYS A 265 26.35 -16.36 14.79
C LYS A 265 26.15 -16.49 16.31
N ALA A 266 25.26 -17.39 16.70
CA ALA A 266 24.97 -17.70 18.10
C ALA A 266 26.19 -18.30 18.83
N LYS A 267 26.24 -18.09 20.14
CA LYS A 267 27.25 -18.61 21.07
C LYS A 267 26.65 -19.72 21.94
N PRO A 268 27.47 -20.61 22.53
CA PRO A 268 26.99 -21.55 23.54
C PRO A 268 26.46 -20.82 24.77
N LEU A 269 25.31 -21.27 25.29
CA LEU A 269 24.77 -20.79 26.56
C LEU A 269 25.71 -21.13 27.72
N THR A 270 25.77 -20.25 28.73
CA THR A 270 26.69 -20.35 29.88
C THR A 270 25.96 -20.27 31.23
N GLY A 271 26.57 -20.83 32.28
CA GLY A 271 26.07 -20.73 33.66
C GLY A 271 24.70 -21.38 33.87
N ALA A 272 23.96 -20.92 34.89
CA ALA A 272 22.68 -21.51 35.28
C ALA A 272 21.64 -21.60 34.15
N LEU A 273 21.64 -20.63 33.22
CA LEU A 273 20.77 -20.65 32.02
C LEU A 273 21.06 -21.87 31.14
N LYS A 274 22.33 -22.22 30.91
CA LYS A 274 22.73 -23.40 30.14
C LYS A 274 22.14 -24.66 30.76
N ASP A 275 22.31 -24.84 32.07
CA ASP A 275 21.92 -26.07 32.75
C ASP A 275 20.40 -26.15 32.92
N PHE A 276 19.72 -25.00 33.10
CA PHE A 276 18.26 -24.93 33.09
C PHE A 276 17.67 -25.39 31.75
N VAL A 277 18.19 -24.86 30.63
CA VAL A 277 17.78 -25.18 29.24
C VAL A 277 18.18 -26.61 28.85
N ALA A 278 19.38 -27.08 29.23
CA ALA A 278 19.82 -28.44 28.99
C ALA A 278 18.87 -29.47 29.62
N ASN A 279 18.42 -29.19 30.86
CA ASN A 279 17.44 -30.02 31.59
C ASN A 279 15.98 -29.74 31.20
N ALA A 280 15.68 -29.13 30.04
CA ALA A 280 14.31 -29.00 29.52
C ALA A 280 13.96 -30.18 28.61
N GLU A 281 13.18 -31.14 29.09
CA GLU A 281 12.82 -32.35 28.31
C GLU A 281 11.82 -32.02 27.19
N HIS A 282 10.72 -31.32 27.53
CA HIS A 282 9.68 -30.91 26.57
C HIS A 282 10.02 -29.63 25.79
N GLY A 283 11.26 -29.14 25.93
CA GLY A 283 11.74 -27.90 25.33
C GLY A 283 11.48 -26.64 26.17
N VAL A 284 11.89 -25.50 25.62
CA VAL A 284 11.87 -24.18 26.24
C VAL A 284 11.01 -23.21 25.44
N VAL A 285 10.12 -22.49 26.11
CA VAL A 285 9.48 -21.29 25.56
C VAL A 285 10.23 -20.07 26.08
N TYR A 286 10.73 -19.24 25.18
CA TYR A 286 11.35 -17.96 25.53
C TYR A 286 10.28 -16.86 25.62
N ILE A 287 10.41 -15.93 26.55
CA ILE A 287 9.49 -14.81 26.78
C ILE A 287 10.28 -13.50 26.87
N SER A 288 9.98 -12.54 25.99
CA SER A 288 10.61 -11.21 26.01
C SER A 288 9.73 -10.14 25.36
N PHE A 289 9.41 -9.10 26.12
CA PHE A 289 8.67 -7.94 25.63
C PHE A 289 9.57 -6.78 25.18
N GLY A 290 10.86 -7.07 24.95
CA GLY A 290 11.83 -6.14 24.39
C GLY A 290 12.53 -5.26 25.43
N SER A 291 13.12 -4.17 24.95
CA SER A 291 13.90 -3.21 25.76
C SER A 291 13.23 -1.86 25.97
N VAL A 292 12.10 -1.57 25.32
CA VAL A 292 11.37 -0.28 25.47
C VAL A 292 10.14 -0.43 26.36
N VAL A 293 9.55 -1.62 26.36
CA VAL A 293 8.35 -1.95 27.14
C VAL A 293 8.80 -2.72 28.38
N LYS A 294 8.64 -2.08 29.55
CA LYS A 294 9.06 -2.67 30.83
C LYS A 294 8.10 -3.80 31.23
N SER A 295 8.58 -5.04 31.22
CA SER A 295 7.77 -6.25 31.48
C SER A 295 7.08 -6.19 32.84
N SER A 296 7.78 -5.69 33.87
CA SER A 296 7.27 -5.47 35.23
C SER A 296 6.16 -4.41 35.35
N THR A 297 5.65 -3.86 34.23
CA THR A 297 4.47 -2.97 34.19
C THR A 297 3.18 -3.67 33.78
N LEU A 298 3.21 -5.00 33.58
CA LEU A 298 1.99 -5.81 33.53
C LEU A 298 1.10 -5.53 34.75
N SER A 299 -0.22 -5.45 34.55
CA SER A 299 -1.15 -5.50 35.68
C SER A 299 -1.08 -6.88 36.34
N ALA A 300 -1.36 -6.96 37.65
CA ALA A 300 -1.41 -8.23 38.38
C ALA A 300 -2.36 -9.24 37.69
N GLU A 301 -3.49 -8.78 37.17
CA GLU A 301 -4.42 -9.58 36.35
C GLU A 301 -3.72 -10.24 35.14
N LYS A 302 -2.96 -9.48 34.34
CA LYS A 302 -2.26 -10.03 33.17
C LYS A 302 -1.06 -10.89 33.55
N LEU A 303 -0.36 -10.57 34.65
CA LEU A 303 0.73 -11.40 35.16
C LEU A 303 0.23 -12.76 35.64
N GLU A 304 -0.81 -12.80 36.47
CA GLU A 304 -1.42 -14.07 36.92
C GLU A 304 -2.04 -14.84 35.77
N ALA A 305 -2.67 -14.16 34.80
CA ALA A 305 -3.18 -14.80 33.58
C ALA A 305 -2.06 -15.47 32.74
N ILE A 306 -0.87 -14.85 32.67
CA ILE A 306 0.29 -15.48 32.04
C ILE A 306 0.76 -16.67 32.88
N LEU A 307 1.04 -16.48 34.17
CA LEU A 307 1.60 -17.52 35.04
C LEU A 307 0.69 -18.77 35.11
N ALA A 308 -0.61 -18.57 35.31
CA ALA A 308 -1.60 -19.66 35.32
C ALA A 308 -1.77 -20.34 33.95
N ALA A 309 -1.36 -19.71 32.85
CA ALA A 309 -1.27 -20.34 31.54
C ALA A 309 0.03 -21.16 31.42
N LEU A 310 1.17 -20.62 31.87
CA LEU A 310 2.46 -21.33 31.84
C LEU A 310 2.41 -22.63 32.66
N ASP A 311 1.72 -22.60 33.80
CA ASP A 311 1.56 -23.75 34.71
C ASP A 311 0.74 -24.91 34.10
N GLU A 312 0.05 -24.74 32.96
CA GLU A 312 -0.55 -25.86 32.20
C GLU A 312 0.44 -26.66 31.34
N PHE A 313 1.66 -26.16 31.13
CA PHE A 313 2.59 -26.72 30.14
C PHE A 313 3.79 -27.43 30.79
N PRO A 314 4.22 -28.58 30.24
CA PRO A 314 5.41 -29.30 30.70
C PRO A 314 6.73 -28.70 30.16
N GLN A 315 6.64 -27.67 29.31
CA GLN A 315 7.79 -26.86 28.88
C GLN A 315 8.45 -26.13 30.06
N LYS A 316 9.72 -25.78 29.90
CA LYS A 316 10.35 -24.75 30.73
C LYS A 316 10.21 -23.38 30.08
N PHE A 317 10.22 -22.34 30.90
CA PHE A 317 10.06 -20.96 30.49
C PHE A 317 11.30 -20.15 30.85
N VAL A 318 11.77 -19.31 29.93
CA VAL A 318 12.91 -18.41 30.13
C VAL A 318 12.43 -16.99 29.82
N TRP A 319 12.36 -16.11 30.82
CA TRP A 319 11.67 -14.81 30.72
C TRP A 319 12.62 -13.64 31.04
N LYS A 320 12.73 -12.68 30.10
CA LYS A 320 13.32 -11.35 30.36
C LYS A 320 12.40 -10.55 31.27
N TRP A 321 12.82 -10.25 32.49
CA TRP A 321 12.00 -9.61 33.51
C TRP A 321 12.83 -8.77 34.46
N GLU A 322 12.40 -7.55 34.75
CA GLU A 322 13.24 -6.53 35.39
C GLU A 322 13.23 -6.60 36.93
N ASN A 323 12.34 -7.41 37.53
CA ASN A 323 12.21 -7.58 38.99
C ASN A 323 12.25 -9.07 39.36
N GLU A 324 13.45 -9.66 39.32
CA GLU A 324 13.69 -11.12 39.41
C GLU A 324 13.02 -11.75 40.65
N THR A 325 13.13 -11.11 41.82
CA THR A 325 12.58 -11.57 43.11
C THR A 325 11.07 -11.77 43.15
N GLN A 326 10.31 -11.14 42.24
CA GLN A 326 8.86 -11.31 42.14
C GLN A 326 8.44 -12.67 41.59
N LEU A 327 9.32 -13.36 40.87
CA LEU A 327 9.02 -14.60 40.13
C LEU A 327 9.94 -15.77 40.51
N GLU A 328 10.79 -15.60 41.52
CA GLU A 328 11.69 -16.63 42.06
C GLU A 328 10.94 -17.87 42.59
N GLY A 329 11.66 -19.00 42.68
CA GLY A 329 11.14 -20.25 43.25
C GLY A 329 10.26 -21.11 42.34
N ARG A 330 9.72 -20.57 41.23
CA ARG A 330 8.92 -21.34 40.26
C ARG A 330 9.78 -22.34 39.47
N LYS A 331 9.69 -23.64 39.80
CA LYS A 331 10.52 -24.75 39.24
C LYS A 331 10.69 -24.76 37.71
N ASN A 332 9.64 -24.41 36.95
CA ASN A 332 9.66 -24.44 35.48
C ASN A 332 10.01 -23.07 34.84
N LEU A 333 10.35 -22.05 35.63
CA LEU A 333 10.61 -20.69 35.16
C LEU A 333 12.02 -20.23 35.53
N TYR A 334 12.79 -19.79 34.54
CA TYR A 334 14.04 -19.04 34.70
C TYR A 334 13.78 -17.59 34.37
N VAL A 335 14.28 -16.69 35.22
CA VAL A 335 14.01 -15.25 35.17
C VAL A 335 15.34 -14.52 35.16
N SER A 336 15.50 -13.51 34.30
CA SER A 336 16.57 -12.52 34.47
C SER A 336 16.28 -11.21 33.75
N SER A 337 16.81 -10.13 34.29
CA SER A 337 16.83 -8.77 33.73
C SER A 337 17.57 -8.67 32.39
N TRP A 338 18.55 -9.55 32.12
CA TRP A 338 19.26 -9.59 30.84
C TRP A 338 19.51 -11.02 30.35
N LEU A 339 19.18 -11.29 29.08
CA LEU A 339 19.24 -12.63 28.48
C LEU A 339 19.83 -12.58 27.05
N PRO A 340 20.65 -13.56 26.65
CA PRO A 340 21.25 -13.62 25.32
C PRO A 340 20.24 -14.15 24.29
N GLN A 341 19.35 -13.26 23.82
CA GLN A 341 18.19 -13.62 22.99
C GLN A 341 18.54 -14.45 21.73
N ILE A 342 19.55 -14.05 20.96
CA ILE A 342 20.03 -14.82 19.79
C ILE A 342 20.47 -16.23 20.19
N ASP A 343 21.24 -16.35 21.27
CA ASP A 343 21.80 -17.64 21.72
C ASP A 343 20.71 -18.58 22.27
N ILE A 344 19.63 -18.02 22.84
CA ILE A 344 18.45 -18.76 23.27
C ILE A 344 17.62 -19.19 22.06
N LEU A 345 17.31 -18.30 21.12
CA LEU A 345 16.48 -18.61 19.95
C LEU A 345 17.17 -19.63 19.01
N ALA A 346 18.50 -19.56 18.88
CA ALA A 346 19.28 -20.53 18.13
C ALA A 346 19.42 -21.91 18.82
N HIS A 347 19.07 -22.03 20.11
CA HIS A 347 19.30 -23.26 20.86
C HIS A 347 18.29 -24.36 20.44
N PRO A 348 18.72 -25.60 20.09
CA PRO A 348 17.82 -26.64 19.55
C PRO A 348 16.65 -27.06 20.45
N LYS A 349 16.70 -26.76 21.75
CA LYS A 349 15.59 -26.99 22.70
C LYS A 349 14.57 -25.85 22.78
N THR A 350 14.78 -24.72 22.11
CA THR A 350 13.80 -23.63 22.08
C THR A 350 12.69 -23.98 21.09
N VAL A 351 11.44 -23.94 21.54
CA VAL A 351 10.28 -24.51 20.81
C VAL A 351 9.20 -23.50 20.45
N ALA A 352 9.16 -22.35 21.13
CA ALA A 352 8.34 -21.18 20.80
C ALA A 352 8.89 -19.91 21.45
N PHE A 353 8.47 -18.74 20.96
CA PHE A 353 8.81 -17.43 21.51
C PHE A 353 7.54 -16.59 21.74
N PHE A 354 7.25 -16.26 23.00
CA PHE A 354 6.21 -15.28 23.35
C PHE A 354 6.84 -13.88 23.37
N SER A 355 6.39 -13.00 22.47
CA SER A 355 7.10 -11.75 22.16
C SER A 355 6.16 -10.56 21.94
N HIS A 356 6.65 -9.37 22.31
CA HIS A 356 6.09 -8.08 21.89
C HIS A 356 6.08 -7.85 20.37
N SER A 357 6.79 -8.67 19.58
CA SER A 357 6.84 -8.61 18.10
C SER A 357 7.58 -7.41 17.49
N GLY A 358 8.48 -6.76 18.22
CA GLY A 358 9.39 -5.76 17.63
C GLY A 358 10.29 -6.37 16.54
N MET A 359 10.58 -5.60 15.48
CA MET A 359 11.17 -6.09 14.22
C MET A 359 12.41 -7.01 14.38
N LEU A 360 13.32 -6.67 15.30
CA LEU A 360 14.53 -7.45 15.56
C LEU A 360 14.18 -8.86 16.06
N SER A 361 13.41 -8.95 17.15
CA SER A 361 12.94 -10.22 17.73
C SER A 361 12.17 -11.09 16.74
N THR A 362 11.36 -10.46 15.89
CA THR A 362 10.63 -11.16 14.82
C THR A 362 11.58 -11.71 13.76
N THR A 363 12.62 -10.95 13.40
CA THR A 363 13.66 -11.41 12.45
C THR A 363 14.50 -12.56 13.03
N GLU A 364 14.88 -12.49 14.31
CA GLU A 364 15.61 -13.55 14.99
C GLU A 364 14.79 -14.85 15.04
N ALA A 365 13.47 -14.74 15.29
CA ALA A 365 12.57 -15.90 15.34
C ALA A 365 12.49 -16.64 13.99
N ILE A 366 12.28 -15.93 12.88
CA ILE A 366 12.24 -16.55 11.53
C ILE A 366 13.63 -17.05 11.10
N HIS A 367 14.71 -16.36 11.46
CA HIS A 367 16.09 -16.80 11.20
C HIS A 367 16.40 -18.14 11.86
N PHE A 368 15.90 -18.41 13.07
CA PHE A 368 16.13 -19.69 13.78
C PHE A 368 14.97 -20.70 13.66
N GLY A 369 13.87 -20.35 12.98
CA GLY A 369 12.71 -21.24 12.80
C GLY A 369 11.94 -21.51 14.10
N VAL A 370 11.85 -20.53 14.98
CA VAL A 370 11.12 -20.59 16.25
C VAL A 370 9.74 -19.94 16.06
N PRO A 371 8.62 -20.65 16.28
CA PRO A 371 7.29 -20.09 16.09
C PRO A 371 6.93 -19.09 17.19
N MET A 372 6.14 -18.07 16.85
CA MET A 372 5.86 -16.95 17.73
C MET A 372 4.42 -16.93 18.29
N VAL A 373 4.29 -16.54 19.55
CA VAL A 373 3.06 -15.90 20.07
C VAL A 373 3.33 -14.40 20.12
N ALA A 374 2.59 -13.64 19.31
CA ALA A 374 2.77 -12.21 19.10
C ALA A 374 1.80 -11.39 19.96
N MET A 375 2.31 -10.59 20.89
CA MET A 375 1.50 -9.69 21.73
C MET A 375 1.91 -8.22 21.49
N PRO A 376 1.38 -7.58 20.42
CA PRO A 376 1.77 -6.22 20.07
C PRO A 376 1.28 -5.18 21.08
N VAL A 377 2.08 -4.14 21.29
CA VAL A 377 1.81 -3.04 22.24
C VAL A 377 1.87 -1.69 21.52
N LEU A 378 3.06 -1.31 21.03
CA LEU A 378 3.42 0.04 20.59
C LEU A 378 4.34 0.00 19.36
N GLY A 379 4.54 1.15 18.70
CA GLY A 379 5.44 1.26 17.54
C GLY A 379 5.04 0.37 16.36
N ASP A 380 6.03 -0.30 15.77
CA ASP A 380 5.95 -1.23 14.63
C ASP A 380 5.23 -2.56 14.93
N GLN A 381 5.17 -2.93 16.21
CA GLN A 381 4.71 -4.23 16.70
C GLN A 381 3.37 -4.71 16.14
N PRO A 382 2.32 -3.87 15.95
CA PRO A 382 1.02 -4.35 15.45
C PRO A 382 1.06 -4.76 13.97
N ALA A 383 1.80 -4.02 13.14
CA ALA A 383 2.01 -4.38 11.74
C ALA A 383 2.90 -5.64 11.63
N ASN A 384 3.89 -5.78 12.51
CA ASN A 384 4.69 -6.99 12.62
C ASN A 384 3.86 -8.21 13.08
N ALA A 385 2.99 -8.06 14.08
CA ALA A 385 2.13 -9.13 14.58
C ALA A 385 1.16 -9.64 13.51
N ALA A 386 0.61 -8.73 12.69
CA ALA A 386 -0.15 -9.13 11.51
C ALA A 386 0.73 -9.85 10.46
N SER A 387 1.95 -9.37 10.24
CA SER A 387 2.91 -10.02 9.31
C SER A 387 3.30 -11.43 9.77
N ILE A 388 3.54 -11.62 11.07
CA ILE A 388 3.82 -12.91 11.73
C ILE A 388 2.71 -13.93 11.45
N GLU A 389 1.44 -13.50 11.52
CA GLU A 389 0.29 -14.36 11.27
C GLU A 389 0.05 -14.59 9.76
N GLU A 390 0.24 -13.57 8.91
CA GLU A 390 0.06 -13.69 7.45
C GLU A 390 1.15 -14.54 6.77
N CYS A 391 2.39 -14.58 7.28
CA CYS A 391 3.45 -15.47 6.79
C CYS A 391 3.46 -16.86 7.46
N GLY A 392 2.64 -17.08 8.51
CA GLY A 392 2.59 -18.35 9.24
C GLY A 392 3.72 -18.58 10.26
N LEU A 393 4.52 -17.56 10.58
CA LEU A 393 5.55 -17.59 11.62
C LEU A 393 4.96 -17.73 13.04
N GLY A 394 3.73 -17.28 13.25
CA GLY A 394 3.11 -17.28 14.57
C GLY A 394 1.62 -16.93 14.58
N VAL A 395 1.13 -16.67 15.79
CA VAL A 395 -0.26 -16.27 16.07
C VAL A 395 -0.27 -15.04 16.96
N GLN A 396 -1.24 -14.15 16.79
CA GLN A 396 -1.32 -12.93 17.60
C GLN A 396 -2.39 -13.00 18.72
N ILE A 397 -2.10 -12.32 19.83
CA ILE A 397 -3.03 -12.04 20.92
C ILE A 397 -2.95 -10.54 21.19
N GLN A 398 -4.04 -9.79 21.01
CA GLN A 398 -4.02 -8.37 21.37
C GLN A 398 -3.88 -8.25 22.90
N TYR A 399 -3.07 -7.30 23.39
CA TYR A 399 -2.82 -7.14 24.84
C TYR A 399 -4.12 -7.01 25.68
N ARG A 400 -5.17 -6.41 25.11
CA ARG A 400 -6.51 -6.31 25.72
C ARG A 400 -7.24 -7.66 25.87
N GLU A 401 -6.98 -8.59 24.96
CA GLU A 401 -7.56 -9.95 24.86
C GLU A 401 -6.72 -11.04 25.53
N LEU A 402 -5.58 -10.67 26.13
CA LEU A 402 -4.76 -11.59 26.91
C LEU A 402 -5.54 -12.07 28.15
N THR A 403 -5.82 -13.37 28.17
CA THR A 403 -6.35 -14.14 29.30
C THR A 403 -5.54 -15.43 29.42
N LYS A 404 -5.76 -16.18 30.51
CA LYS A 404 -5.18 -17.52 30.65
C LYS A 404 -5.52 -18.38 29.42
N ASP A 405 -6.80 -18.46 29.07
CA ASP A 405 -7.31 -19.36 28.05
C ASP A 405 -6.87 -18.96 26.63
N SER A 406 -6.77 -17.65 26.33
CA SER A 406 -6.27 -17.19 25.02
C SER A 406 -4.78 -17.47 24.83
N LEU A 407 -3.96 -17.32 25.89
CA LEU A 407 -2.54 -17.70 25.86
C LEU A 407 -2.35 -19.22 25.81
N VAL A 408 -3.14 -19.99 26.58
CA VAL A 408 -3.16 -21.46 26.52
C VAL A 408 -3.51 -21.96 25.11
N ALA A 409 -4.52 -21.39 24.45
CA ALA A 409 -4.89 -21.74 23.08
C ALA A 409 -3.78 -21.41 22.07
N ALA A 410 -3.18 -20.22 22.17
CA ALA A 410 -2.06 -19.80 21.32
C ALA A 410 -0.84 -20.71 21.48
N LEU A 411 -0.42 -20.99 22.72
CA LEU A 411 0.69 -21.89 23.02
C LEU A 411 0.43 -23.32 22.52
N LYS A 412 -0.77 -23.88 22.75
CA LYS A 412 -1.15 -25.21 22.22
C LYS A 412 -1.07 -25.26 20.69
N LYS A 413 -1.43 -24.18 19.98
CA LYS A 413 -1.29 -24.08 18.52
C LYS A 413 0.17 -24.00 18.05
N VAL A 414 0.99 -23.11 18.61
CA VAL A 414 2.38 -22.93 18.12
C VAL A 414 3.34 -24.04 18.54
N LEU A 415 3.05 -24.76 19.64
CA LEU A 415 3.82 -25.91 20.08
C LEU A 415 3.53 -27.19 19.26
N HIS A 416 2.48 -27.20 18.43
CA HIS A 416 2.10 -28.37 17.63
C HIS A 416 3.24 -28.78 16.67
N PRO A 417 3.57 -30.09 16.54
CA PRO A 417 4.71 -30.53 15.73
C PRO A 417 4.67 -30.04 14.28
N GLU A 418 3.50 -30.07 13.65
CA GLU A 418 3.27 -29.61 12.27
C GLU A 418 3.51 -28.10 12.12
N TYR A 419 3.04 -27.30 13.08
CA TYR A 419 3.23 -25.85 13.08
C TYR A 419 4.72 -25.49 13.22
N ARG A 420 5.43 -26.22 14.09
CA ARG A 420 6.89 -26.13 14.23
C ARG A 420 7.65 -26.59 12.98
N GLN A 421 7.10 -27.54 12.21
CA GLN A 421 7.66 -27.96 10.92
C GLN A 421 7.42 -26.93 9.81
N GLN A 422 6.24 -26.30 9.77
CA GLN A 422 5.90 -25.20 8.86
C GLN A 422 6.83 -24.00 9.08
N VAL A 423 7.04 -23.57 10.34
CA VAL A 423 7.96 -22.46 10.64
C VAL A 423 9.44 -22.81 10.35
N LYS A 424 9.84 -24.08 10.48
CA LYS A 424 11.15 -24.54 10.00
C LYS A 424 11.28 -24.53 8.48
N ALA A 425 10.20 -24.76 7.72
CA ALA A 425 10.21 -24.59 6.27
C ALA A 425 10.30 -23.11 5.89
N LEU A 426 9.49 -22.24 6.51
CA LEU A 426 9.55 -20.79 6.36
C LEU A 426 10.95 -20.21 6.64
N SER A 427 11.63 -20.74 7.66
CA SER A 427 13.02 -20.40 7.99
C SER A 427 14.00 -20.75 6.87
N LYS A 428 13.83 -21.89 6.18
CA LYS A 428 14.64 -22.21 4.99
C LYS A 428 14.40 -21.20 3.88
N THR A 429 13.15 -20.88 3.58
CA THR A 429 12.77 -19.86 2.57
C THR A 429 13.33 -18.47 2.92
N TRP A 430 13.42 -18.13 4.20
CA TRP A 430 14.05 -16.90 4.67
C TRP A 430 15.57 -16.86 4.40
N HIS A 431 16.27 -18.00 4.46
CA HIS A 431 17.71 -18.10 4.19
C HIS A 431 18.05 -18.26 2.71
N ASP A 432 17.12 -18.74 1.89
CA ASP A 432 17.30 -18.96 0.45
C ASP A 432 17.31 -17.64 -0.32
N ARG A 433 18.51 -17.04 -0.42
CA ARG A 433 18.75 -15.72 -1.02
C ARG A 433 20.03 -15.77 -1.86
N PRO A 434 20.10 -15.09 -3.01
CA PRO A 434 21.26 -15.13 -3.90
C PRO A 434 22.52 -14.44 -3.32
N MET A 435 22.35 -13.66 -2.26
CA MET A 435 23.43 -12.99 -1.52
C MET A 435 23.01 -12.85 -0.06
N SER A 436 23.96 -12.89 0.89
CA SER A 436 23.63 -12.64 2.29
C SER A 436 23.18 -11.18 2.50
N PRO A 437 22.28 -10.90 3.46
CA PRO A 437 21.85 -9.52 3.72
C PRO A 437 23.01 -8.61 4.15
N MET A 438 24.07 -9.16 4.75
CA MET A 438 25.27 -8.40 5.12
C MET A 438 26.13 -8.06 3.90
N ASP A 439 26.36 -9.04 3.01
CA ASP A 439 27.14 -8.81 1.79
C ASP A 439 26.45 -7.84 0.85
N ALA A 440 25.11 -7.90 0.77
CA ALA A 440 24.31 -6.94 0.02
C ALA A 440 24.42 -5.52 0.61
N ALA A 441 24.34 -5.37 1.94
CA ALA A 441 24.49 -4.07 2.61
C ALA A 441 25.86 -3.42 2.32
N VAL A 442 26.93 -4.20 2.43
CA VAL A 442 28.30 -3.76 2.11
C VAL A 442 28.43 -3.43 0.62
N PHE A 443 28.07 -4.35 -0.27
CA PHE A 443 28.24 -4.19 -1.72
C PHE A 443 27.59 -2.90 -2.24
N TRP A 444 26.34 -2.61 -1.83
CA TRP A 444 25.63 -1.41 -2.30
C TRP A 444 26.15 -0.11 -1.66
N THR A 445 26.74 -0.18 -0.45
CA THR A 445 27.45 0.96 0.16
C THR A 445 28.72 1.28 -0.60
N GLU A 446 29.55 0.27 -0.90
CA GLU A 446 30.74 0.44 -1.73
C GLU A 446 30.38 0.90 -3.16
N PHE A 447 29.30 0.36 -3.74
CA PHE A 447 28.84 0.72 -5.08
C PHE A 447 28.44 2.20 -5.17
N ALA A 448 27.79 2.75 -4.13
CA ALA A 448 27.48 4.18 -4.06
C ALA A 448 28.73 5.06 -4.00
N ALA A 449 29.77 4.61 -3.28
CA ALA A 449 31.06 5.30 -3.21
C ALA A 449 31.85 5.22 -4.54
N ARG A 450 31.83 4.06 -5.22
CA ARG A 450 32.46 3.87 -6.55
C ARG A 450 31.75 4.63 -7.68
N HIS A 451 30.45 4.87 -7.56
CA HIS A 451 29.62 5.46 -8.62
C HIS A 451 28.80 6.69 -8.14
N PRO A 452 29.44 7.71 -7.55
CA PRO A 452 28.75 8.81 -6.86
C PRO A 452 27.94 9.72 -7.79
N ASN A 453 28.24 9.70 -9.09
CA ASN A 453 27.50 10.48 -10.10
C ASN A 453 26.32 9.71 -10.72
N SER A 454 26.18 8.41 -10.45
CA SER A 454 25.05 7.61 -10.96
C SER A 454 23.78 7.82 -10.12
N THR A 455 22.63 7.46 -10.68
CA THR A 455 21.36 7.41 -9.94
C THR A 455 20.48 6.28 -10.46
N PHE A 456 19.80 5.59 -9.54
CA PHE A 456 18.95 4.42 -9.83
C PHE A 456 17.53 4.61 -9.28
N ARG A 457 17.21 5.86 -8.89
CA ARG A 457 15.88 6.25 -8.40
C ARG A 457 14.84 6.20 -9.52
N THR A 458 13.63 5.78 -9.18
CA THR A 458 12.50 5.82 -10.11
C THR A 458 12.04 7.26 -10.37
N ALA A 459 11.60 7.55 -11.60
CA ALA A 459 10.94 8.81 -11.95
C ALA A 459 9.62 9.01 -11.16
N ALA A 460 9.04 7.94 -10.60
CA ALA A 460 7.88 8.02 -9.71
C ALA A 460 8.12 8.84 -8.42
N ALA A 461 9.38 9.15 -8.07
CA ALA A 461 9.72 10.04 -6.95
C ALA A 461 9.62 11.55 -7.27
N ASP A 462 9.49 11.91 -8.56
CA ASP A 462 9.45 13.31 -9.02
C ASP A 462 8.06 13.78 -9.43
N VAL A 463 7.20 12.87 -9.89
CA VAL A 463 5.82 13.18 -10.32
C VAL A 463 4.91 13.54 -9.14
N TRP A 464 3.90 14.37 -9.41
CA TRP A 464 2.88 14.68 -8.42
C TRP A 464 1.86 13.54 -8.30
N PHE A 465 1.25 13.39 -7.12
CA PHE A 465 0.28 12.32 -6.85
C PHE A 465 -0.91 12.33 -7.84
N TYR A 466 -1.34 13.51 -8.30
CA TYR A 466 -2.43 13.61 -9.27
C TYR A 466 -2.01 13.13 -10.68
N GLU A 467 -0.73 13.23 -11.05
CA GLU A 467 -0.16 12.74 -12.32
C GLU A 467 0.07 11.22 -12.23
N TYR A 468 0.63 10.76 -11.11
CA TYR A 468 0.81 9.34 -10.80
C TYR A 468 -0.52 8.55 -10.83
N MET A 469 -1.62 9.20 -10.45
CA MET A 469 -2.99 8.66 -10.48
C MET A 469 -3.77 9.03 -11.76
N TYR A 470 -3.14 9.65 -12.76
CA TYR A 470 -3.74 10.09 -14.04
C TYR A 470 -4.98 11.01 -13.92
N LEU A 471 -5.11 11.74 -12.81
CA LEU A 471 -6.23 12.64 -12.53
C LEU A 471 -6.20 13.90 -13.40
N ASP A 472 -5.01 14.30 -13.84
CA ASP A 472 -4.77 15.29 -14.90
C ASP A 472 -5.43 14.85 -16.22
N VAL A 473 -5.20 13.61 -16.65
CA VAL A 473 -5.81 13.04 -17.87
C VAL A 473 -7.33 12.92 -17.74
N LEU A 474 -7.83 12.54 -16.57
CA LEU A 474 -9.28 12.48 -16.30
C LEU A 474 -9.94 13.87 -16.28
N THR A 475 -9.29 14.87 -15.68
CA THR A 475 -9.82 16.25 -15.66
C THR A 475 -9.73 16.93 -17.02
N GLN A 476 -8.70 16.65 -17.83
CA GLN A 476 -8.61 17.12 -19.21
C GLN A 476 -9.69 16.48 -20.10
N LYS A 477 -9.98 15.18 -19.94
CA LYS A 477 -11.12 14.54 -20.63
C LYS A 477 -12.48 15.08 -20.16
N SER A 478 -12.60 15.42 -18.87
CA SER A 478 -13.83 16.00 -18.30
C SER A 478 -14.09 17.42 -18.83
N SER A 479 -13.07 18.28 -18.88
CA SER A 479 -13.19 19.62 -19.47
C SER A 479 -13.43 19.58 -20.98
N ALA A 480 -12.77 18.67 -21.71
CA ALA A 480 -13.07 18.40 -23.11
C ALA A 480 -14.51 17.90 -23.34
N ALA A 481 -15.06 17.07 -22.44
CA ALA A 481 -16.45 16.62 -22.51
C ALA A 481 -17.46 17.75 -22.21
N CYS A 482 -17.14 18.67 -21.29
CA CYS A 482 -17.94 19.87 -21.04
C CYS A 482 -17.92 20.82 -22.25
N LEU A 483 -16.74 21.13 -22.78
CA LEU A 483 -16.59 21.96 -23.99
C LEU A 483 -17.27 21.32 -25.21
N GLY A 484 -17.16 19.99 -25.36
CA GLY A 484 -17.86 19.22 -26.40
C GLY A 484 -19.39 19.23 -26.27
N ARG A 485 -19.94 19.44 -25.05
CA ARG A 485 -21.38 19.67 -24.85
C ARG A 485 -21.79 21.12 -25.11
N CYS A 486 -20.92 22.09 -24.86
CA CYS A 486 -21.12 23.48 -25.29
C CYS A 486 -21.01 23.66 -26.82
N GLY A 487 -20.36 22.73 -27.53
CA GLY A 487 -20.17 22.76 -28.98
C GLY A 487 -21.35 22.25 -29.85
N LEU A 488 -22.48 21.85 -29.27
CA LEU A 488 -23.63 21.32 -30.02
C LEU A 488 -24.46 22.42 -30.69
N ALA A 489 -23.97 22.93 -31.81
CA ALA A 489 -24.68 23.89 -32.66
C ALA A 489 -25.90 23.25 -33.36
N LYS A 490 -27.11 23.43 -32.80
CA LYS A 490 -28.38 23.34 -33.56
C LYS A 490 -29.60 24.07 -33.00
N HIS A 491 -29.42 25.09 -32.16
CA HIS A 491 -30.47 26.11 -31.97
C HIS A 491 -30.42 27.13 -33.11
N ARG A 492 -31.13 26.85 -34.21
CA ARG A 492 -31.46 27.89 -35.20
C ARG A 492 -32.58 28.75 -34.63
N CYS A 493 -32.32 30.02 -34.37
CA CYS A 493 -33.38 30.99 -34.09
C CYS A 493 -34.28 31.09 -35.33
N LEU A 494 -35.59 30.92 -35.15
CA LEU A 494 -36.56 31.19 -36.19
C LEU A 494 -36.75 32.71 -36.33
N VAL A 495 -36.76 33.23 -37.55
CA VAL A 495 -37.16 34.62 -37.81
C VAL A 495 -38.70 34.74 -37.86
N TYR A 496 -39.22 35.95 -37.72
CA TYR A 496 -40.66 36.21 -37.57
C TYR A 496 -41.53 35.66 -38.72
N GLU A 497 -40.97 35.51 -39.92
CA GLU A 497 -41.65 34.97 -41.10
C GLU A 497 -41.74 33.43 -41.11
N GLU A 498 -40.96 32.74 -40.28
CA GLU A 498 -40.90 31.28 -40.15
C GLU A 498 -41.84 30.72 -39.07
N ILE A 499 -42.60 31.58 -38.39
CA ILE A 499 -43.55 31.21 -37.32
C ILE A 499 -45.00 31.52 -37.67
N ARG A 500 -45.91 30.72 -37.11
CA ARG A 500 -47.37 30.89 -37.18
C ARG A 500 -47.98 30.84 -35.78
N GLN A 501 -49.07 31.58 -35.58
CA GLN A 501 -49.81 31.59 -34.32
C GLN A 501 -50.51 30.23 -34.10
N GLY A 502 -50.36 29.65 -32.91
CA GLY A 502 -51.00 28.38 -32.53
C GLY A 502 -52.30 28.60 -31.75
N PRO A 503 -53.15 27.58 -31.61
CA PRO A 503 -54.37 27.66 -30.78
C PRO A 503 -53.99 27.90 -29.31
N ILE A 504 -54.50 29.00 -28.74
CA ILE A 504 -54.12 29.53 -27.42
C ILE A 504 -54.97 28.85 -26.31
N PRO A 505 -54.36 28.14 -25.34
CA PRO A 505 -55.04 27.74 -24.11
C PRO A 505 -55.40 28.97 -23.27
N ARG A 506 -56.53 28.94 -22.53
CA ARG A 506 -57.11 30.11 -21.84
C ARG A 506 -56.19 30.77 -20.78
N ASP A 507 -55.12 30.10 -20.42
CA ASP A 507 -54.18 30.40 -19.34
C ASP A 507 -52.73 30.62 -19.82
N MET A 508 -52.52 30.86 -21.13
CA MET A 508 -51.26 31.38 -21.69
C MET A 508 -51.51 32.62 -22.58
N GLY A 509 -50.59 33.59 -22.57
CA GLY A 509 -50.76 34.85 -23.30
C GLY A 509 -50.75 34.70 -24.83
N TRP A 510 -49.72 34.03 -25.37
CA TRP A 510 -49.56 33.75 -26.80
C TRP A 510 -48.81 32.44 -27.01
N LEU A 511 -49.00 31.80 -28.16
CA LEU A 511 -48.26 30.60 -28.56
C LEU A 511 -47.89 30.65 -30.04
N TYR A 512 -46.63 30.35 -30.36
CA TYR A 512 -46.13 30.27 -31.73
C TYR A 512 -45.61 28.86 -32.04
N THR A 513 -45.75 28.46 -33.30
CA THR A 513 -45.22 27.19 -33.85
C THR A 513 -44.47 27.48 -35.15
N ALA A 514 -43.54 26.60 -35.55
CA ALA A 514 -42.89 26.72 -36.86
C ALA A 514 -43.93 26.54 -37.99
N ARG A 515 -43.79 27.33 -39.06
CA ARG A 515 -44.77 27.42 -40.15
C ARG A 515 -45.12 26.06 -40.77
N ASP A 516 -44.11 25.24 -40.99
CA ASP A 516 -44.20 23.91 -41.62
C ASP A 516 -44.12 22.75 -40.60
N GLY A 517 -44.21 23.05 -39.30
CA GLY A 517 -44.06 22.06 -38.22
C GLY A 517 -45.35 21.28 -37.91
N PRO A 518 -45.27 19.97 -37.55
CA PRO A 518 -46.40 19.21 -37.02
C PRO A 518 -46.95 19.82 -35.72
N GLU A 519 -48.27 19.87 -35.55
CA GLU A 519 -48.95 20.58 -34.43
C GLU A 519 -48.62 20.08 -33.01
N HIS A 520 -47.93 18.93 -32.91
CA HIS A 520 -47.48 18.30 -31.69
C HIS A 520 -45.98 18.54 -31.38
N GLN A 521 -45.22 19.24 -32.24
CA GLN A 521 -43.82 19.57 -31.99
C GLN A 521 -43.60 21.06 -31.71
N LEU A 522 -42.82 21.34 -30.65
CA LEU A 522 -42.38 22.66 -30.16
C LEU A 522 -43.52 23.65 -29.85
N ARG A 523 -43.80 23.81 -28.55
CA ARG A 523 -44.69 24.84 -27.99
C ARG A 523 -43.89 25.72 -27.03
N CYS A 524 -43.47 26.89 -27.48
CA CYS A 524 -42.85 27.89 -26.61
C CYS A 524 -43.93 28.70 -25.88
N GLY A 525 -44.29 28.26 -24.67
CA GLY A 525 -45.13 29.03 -23.74
C GLY A 525 -44.29 29.85 -22.77
N TRP A 526 -44.67 31.10 -22.54
CA TRP A 526 -43.97 32.04 -21.65
C TRP A 526 -44.63 32.15 -20.28
N ARG A 527 -43.83 32.43 -19.25
CA ARG A 527 -44.26 33.00 -17.97
C ARG A 527 -43.37 34.21 -17.64
N PRO A 528 -43.90 35.31 -17.10
CA PRO A 528 -43.10 36.48 -16.71
C PRO A 528 -41.99 36.14 -15.70
N GLY A 529 -40.87 36.87 -15.79
CA GLY A 529 -39.85 36.91 -14.73
C GLY A 529 -38.73 35.86 -14.79
N HIS A 530 -38.60 35.07 -15.86
CA HIS A 530 -37.58 34.01 -15.99
C HIS A 530 -36.75 34.11 -17.29
N ILE A 531 -36.17 35.29 -17.56
CA ILE A 531 -35.28 35.53 -18.72
C ILE A 531 -33.92 36.08 -18.25
N ALA A 532 -32.86 35.31 -18.45
CA ALA A 532 -31.47 35.67 -18.12
C ALA A 532 -30.67 36.16 -19.35
N CYS A 533 -31.35 36.70 -20.37
CA CYS A 533 -30.75 37.16 -21.63
C CYS A 533 -31.02 38.64 -21.86
N ASP A 534 -29.99 39.48 -21.77
CA ASP A 534 -30.10 40.94 -21.89
C ASP A 534 -30.52 41.45 -23.27
N ALA A 535 -30.60 40.61 -24.30
CA ALA A 535 -31.21 40.96 -25.58
C ALA A 535 -32.75 40.92 -25.49
N LEU A 536 -33.30 39.85 -24.89
CA LEU A 536 -34.74 39.69 -24.71
C LEU A 536 -35.27 40.61 -23.61
N ARG A 537 -34.51 40.84 -22.54
CA ARG A 537 -34.86 41.81 -21.49
C ARG A 537 -35.05 43.22 -22.05
N ARG A 538 -34.21 43.62 -23.01
CA ARG A 538 -34.36 44.91 -23.73
C ARG A 538 -35.59 44.99 -24.63
N MET A 539 -36.08 43.87 -25.17
CA MET A 539 -37.37 43.84 -25.87
C MET A 539 -38.55 43.95 -24.90
N GLU A 540 -38.46 43.33 -23.72
CA GLU A 540 -39.47 43.45 -22.65
C GLU A 540 -39.55 44.90 -22.12
N GLU A 541 -38.38 45.53 -21.90
CA GLU A 541 -38.24 46.96 -21.55
C GLU A 541 -38.79 47.90 -22.65
N GLN A 542 -38.61 47.57 -23.94
CA GLN A 542 -39.14 48.37 -25.06
C GLN A 542 -40.66 48.19 -25.27
N CYS A 543 -41.19 46.97 -25.19
CA CYS A 543 -42.61 46.72 -25.44
C CYS A 543 -43.53 47.23 -24.31
N PHE A 544 -43.04 47.38 -23.08
CA PHE A 544 -43.78 48.01 -21.98
C PHE A 544 -43.48 49.52 -21.81
N GLY A 545 -42.50 50.07 -22.55
CA GLY A 545 -42.02 51.44 -22.37
C GLY A 545 -42.90 52.56 -22.97
N SER A 546 -43.90 52.23 -23.81
CA SER A 546 -44.60 53.24 -24.62
C SER A 546 -46.11 52.99 -24.83
N CYS A 547 -46.87 52.85 -23.74
CA CYS A 547 -48.33 53.04 -23.75
C CYS A 547 -48.75 54.24 -22.89
N GLY A 548 -48.16 55.40 -23.19
CA GLY A 548 -48.62 56.68 -22.64
C GLY A 548 -49.86 57.18 -23.38
N THR A 549 -50.90 57.51 -22.62
CA THR A 549 -51.96 58.48 -22.97
C THR A 549 -52.58 58.42 -24.37
N GLU A 550 -53.58 57.55 -24.57
CA GLU A 550 -54.89 57.97 -25.14
C GLU A 550 -56.01 56.97 -24.77
N LYS A 551 -57.27 57.43 -24.76
CA LYS A 551 -58.49 56.65 -24.44
C LYS A 551 -59.42 56.68 -25.66
N PRO A 552 -60.06 55.55 -26.02
CA PRO A 552 -61.40 55.23 -25.47
C PRO A 552 -61.62 53.71 -25.25
N SER A 553 -62.65 53.24 -24.53
CA SER A 553 -63.62 53.83 -23.59
C SER A 553 -64.16 52.70 -22.67
N CYS A 554 -64.64 53.02 -21.47
CA CYS A 554 -65.26 52.03 -20.58
C CYS A 554 -66.71 51.73 -20.98
N PRO A 555 -67.24 50.57 -20.58
CA PRO A 555 -68.38 50.58 -19.64
C PRO A 555 -68.09 49.84 -18.32
N ASP A 556 -69.00 50.00 -17.36
CA ASP A 556 -68.88 49.61 -15.94
C ASP A 556 -68.88 48.10 -15.64
N TYR A 557 -68.32 47.71 -14.49
CA TYR A 557 -69.10 47.36 -13.28
C TYR A 557 -68.23 47.23 -12.01
N SER A 558 -68.86 47.19 -10.83
CA SER A 558 -68.28 47.66 -9.56
C SER A 558 -68.02 46.58 -8.48
N CYS A 559 -66.93 46.82 -7.73
CA CYS A 559 -66.58 46.43 -6.34
C CYS A 559 -67.30 45.29 -5.60
N ALA A 560 -66.53 44.29 -5.14
CA ALA A 560 -66.77 43.55 -3.88
C ALA A 560 -65.47 42.97 -3.24
N LYS A 561 -65.50 42.68 -1.94
CA LYS A 561 -64.50 41.97 -1.08
C LYS A 561 -65.28 40.97 -0.15
N PRO A 562 -64.72 40.19 0.82
CA PRO A 562 -63.33 39.79 1.17
C PRO A 562 -63.13 38.26 1.46
N LYS A 563 -61.96 37.92 2.06
CA LYS A 563 -61.51 36.68 2.80
C LYS A 563 -62.54 36.07 3.82
N PRO A 564 -62.38 34.85 4.43
CA PRO A 564 -61.15 34.11 4.87
C PRO A 564 -61.17 32.56 4.56
N SER A 565 -60.49 31.56 5.18
CA SER A 565 -59.53 31.36 6.32
C SER A 565 -58.72 30.02 6.15
N CYS A 566 -57.83 29.62 7.10
CA CYS A 566 -57.22 28.26 7.24
C CYS A 566 -57.79 27.47 8.44
N PRO A 567 -57.57 26.13 8.56
CA PRO A 567 -56.56 25.63 9.53
C PRO A 567 -55.77 24.36 9.06
N VAL A 568 -55.08 23.66 9.99
CA VAL A 568 -54.05 22.59 9.83
C VAL A 568 -54.29 21.46 10.88
N PRO A 569 -53.41 20.45 11.15
CA PRO A 569 -52.80 19.33 10.37
C PRO A 569 -53.32 17.92 10.78
N CYS A 570 -52.77 16.82 10.23
CA CYS A 570 -52.61 15.51 10.95
C CYS A 570 -51.62 14.50 10.30
N TYR A 571 -51.24 13.43 11.02
CA TYR A 571 -50.21 12.41 10.70
C TYR A 571 -50.79 11.01 10.34
N SER A 572 -50.04 10.13 9.63
CA SER A 572 -49.81 8.67 9.97
C SER A 572 -49.27 7.78 8.80
N LYS A 573 -48.99 6.49 9.12
CA LYS A 573 -48.48 5.33 8.32
C LYS A 573 -49.00 4.03 9.01
N PRO A 574 -48.81 2.79 8.50
CA PRO A 574 -48.79 2.22 7.13
C PRO A 574 -49.66 0.92 7.03
N LYS A 575 -49.64 0.16 5.91
CA LYS A 575 -49.57 -1.35 5.83
C LYS A 575 -49.63 -1.91 4.38
N SER A 576 -49.56 -3.24 4.21
CA SER A 576 -49.19 -3.98 2.99
C SER A 576 -50.12 -5.15 2.63
N CYS A 577 -50.18 -5.59 1.35
CA CYS A 577 -50.50 -6.98 0.93
C CYS A 577 -50.16 -7.33 -0.55
N LYS A 578 -50.30 -8.61 -0.91
CA LYS A 578 -50.02 -9.34 -2.20
C LYS A 578 -50.90 -10.62 -2.21
N PRO A 579 -50.96 -11.51 -3.25
CA PRO A 579 -50.62 -11.42 -4.69
C PRO A 579 -51.72 -12.04 -5.64
N CYS A 580 -51.36 -12.41 -6.91
CA CYS A 580 -51.85 -13.56 -7.74
C CYS A 580 -52.49 -13.34 -9.15
N CYS A 581 -51.67 -13.55 -10.20
CA CYS A 581 -51.88 -14.44 -11.38
C CYS A 581 -52.69 -14.01 -12.67
N PRO A 582 -52.42 -14.67 -13.85
CA PRO A 582 -52.69 -14.21 -15.25
C PRO A 582 -53.79 -15.09 -15.98
N PRO A 583 -53.96 -15.27 -17.34
CA PRO A 583 -53.14 -14.93 -18.53
C PRO A 583 -53.79 -14.60 -19.94
N LYS A 584 -52.93 -14.06 -20.85
CA LYS A 584 -52.73 -14.29 -22.32
C LYS A 584 -53.88 -14.42 -23.35
N ASN A 585 -53.65 -13.88 -24.57
CA ASN A 585 -53.92 -14.56 -25.87
C ASN A 585 -53.06 -14.00 -27.07
N LYS A 586 -53.01 -14.68 -28.24
CA LYS A 586 -52.15 -14.37 -29.43
C LYS A 586 -52.78 -14.70 -30.82
N SER A 587 -52.42 -13.97 -31.90
CA SER A 587 -52.45 -14.35 -33.35
C SER A 587 -51.65 -13.32 -34.19
N CYS A 588 -50.64 -13.64 -35.05
CA CYS A 588 -50.55 -14.35 -36.37
C CYS A 588 -50.95 -13.48 -37.60
N ARG A 589 -50.03 -12.95 -38.46
CA ARG A 589 -49.21 -13.53 -39.60
C ARG A 589 -49.87 -13.25 -41.00
N PRO A 590 -49.24 -13.44 -42.20
CA PRO A 590 -47.82 -13.29 -42.66
C PRO A 590 -47.60 -12.75 -44.15
N GLN A 591 -46.33 -12.78 -44.64
CA GLN A 591 -45.82 -12.65 -46.05
C GLN A 591 -45.68 -11.22 -46.68
N SER A 592 -44.75 -10.91 -47.61
CA SER A 592 -43.95 -11.72 -48.58
C SER A 592 -42.50 -11.19 -48.84
N ARG A 593 -41.81 -11.59 -49.94
CA ARG A 593 -40.36 -11.35 -50.25
C ARG A 593 -40.11 -10.61 -51.59
N LYS A 594 -39.07 -9.75 -51.67
CA LYS A 594 -37.89 -9.91 -52.60
C LYS A 594 -36.86 -8.75 -52.61
N LYS A 595 -35.58 -9.15 -52.79
CA LYS A 595 -34.39 -8.47 -53.36
C LYS A 595 -34.02 -7.01 -52.97
N GLY A 596 -32.79 -6.84 -52.45
CA GLY A 596 -32.10 -5.54 -52.39
C GLY A 596 -30.90 -5.48 -51.44
N ALA A 597 -29.84 -6.29 -51.65
CA ALA A 597 -28.69 -6.31 -50.74
C ALA A 597 -27.37 -6.78 -51.39
N SER A 598 -26.61 -5.86 -52.01
CA SER A 598 -25.21 -6.07 -52.40
C SER A 598 -24.28 -4.89 -52.06
N THR A 599 -24.76 -3.90 -51.31
CA THR A 599 -24.08 -2.61 -51.11
C THR A 599 -23.71 -2.31 -49.65
N ILE A 600 -24.10 -3.16 -48.70
CA ILE A 600 -23.89 -2.93 -47.25
C ILE A 600 -22.59 -3.60 -46.74
N VAL A 601 -22.10 -4.65 -47.42
CA VAL A 601 -20.95 -5.45 -46.97
C VAL A 601 -19.64 -4.65 -47.01
N GLN A 602 -19.46 -3.77 -48.00
CA GLN A 602 -18.20 -3.06 -48.20
C GLN A 602 -17.93 -1.95 -47.17
N THR A 603 -18.99 -1.30 -46.67
CA THR A 603 -18.88 -0.08 -45.85
C THR A 603 -18.29 -0.35 -44.45
N CYS A 604 -18.41 -1.57 -43.93
CA CYS A 604 -17.79 -1.95 -42.65
C CYS A 604 -16.31 -2.34 -42.77
N LEU A 605 -15.84 -2.76 -43.94
CA LEU A 605 -14.44 -3.16 -44.15
C LEU A 605 -13.53 -1.94 -44.33
N ASN A 606 -13.98 -0.91 -45.06
CA ASN A 606 -13.16 0.25 -45.37
C ASN A 606 -12.85 1.18 -44.18
N ASN A 607 -13.56 1.03 -43.05
CA ASN A 607 -13.30 1.78 -41.81
C ASN A 607 -12.35 1.06 -40.82
N LEU A 608 -11.70 -0.03 -41.25
CA LEU A 608 -10.79 -0.83 -40.41
C LEU A 608 -9.38 -1.01 -41.02
N THR A 609 -8.98 -0.15 -41.97
CA THR A 609 -7.57 -0.01 -42.35
C THR A 609 -6.76 0.57 -41.20
N ALA A 610 -5.63 -0.06 -40.88
CA ALA A 610 -4.93 0.15 -39.61
C ALA A 610 -4.21 1.51 -39.49
N PRO A 611 -4.17 2.12 -38.28
CA PRO A 611 -3.08 2.99 -37.89
C PRO A 611 -1.80 2.13 -37.76
N THR A 612 -0.74 2.51 -38.45
CA THR A 612 0.56 1.82 -38.37
C THR A 612 1.25 2.11 -37.04
N GLY A 613 1.23 1.16 -36.11
CA GLY A 613 1.93 1.22 -34.83
C GLY A 613 1.60 0.03 -33.93
N ASN A 614 2.58 -0.43 -33.13
CA ASN A 614 2.44 -1.62 -32.29
C ASN A 614 1.33 -1.46 -31.25
N ASN A 615 0.22 -2.17 -31.45
CA ASN A 615 -0.92 -2.20 -30.54
C ASN A 615 -1.49 -3.64 -30.57
N PRO A 616 -1.63 -4.34 -29.42
CA PRO A 616 -2.13 -5.72 -29.42
C PRO A 616 -3.56 -5.80 -29.94
N ALA A 617 -3.85 -6.83 -30.74
CA ALA A 617 -5.16 -6.99 -31.36
C ALA A 617 -6.25 -7.19 -30.30
N LEU A 618 -7.18 -6.22 -30.21
CA LEU A 618 -8.29 -6.27 -29.26
C LEU A 618 -9.18 -7.50 -29.52
N PRO A 619 -9.70 -8.15 -28.46
CA PRO A 619 -10.59 -9.29 -28.60
C PRO A 619 -11.88 -8.88 -29.30
N LEU A 620 -12.31 -9.71 -30.26
CA LEU A 620 -13.54 -9.53 -31.03
C LEU A 620 -14.37 -10.80 -30.98
N ILE A 621 -15.62 -10.67 -30.56
CA ILE A 621 -16.64 -11.71 -30.61
C ILE A 621 -17.77 -11.20 -31.52
N ARG A 622 -18.13 -12.01 -32.51
CA ARG A 622 -19.18 -11.72 -33.49
C ARG A 622 -20.20 -12.83 -33.47
N ILE A 623 -21.46 -12.48 -33.18
CA ILE A 623 -22.58 -13.42 -33.15
C ILE A 623 -23.51 -13.14 -34.32
N ILE A 624 -23.82 -14.19 -35.10
CA ILE A 624 -24.68 -14.15 -36.28
C ILE A 624 -25.89 -15.07 -36.05
N ARG A 625 -27.08 -14.48 -35.84
CA ARG A 625 -28.37 -15.21 -35.80
C ARG A 625 -28.88 -15.42 -37.22
N HIS A 626 -28.97 -16.67 -37.67
CA HIS A 626 -29.55 -16.99 -38.97
C HIS A 626 -31.07 -16.71 -38.96
N ASN A 627 -31.60 -16.29 -40.12
CA ASN A 627 -32.97 -15.77 -40.32
C ASN A 627 -33.29 -14.34 -39.87
N GLY A 628 -32.28 -13.52 -39.53
CA GLY A 628 -32.29 -12.06 -39.79
C GLY A 628 -33.13 -11.16 -38.85
N GLN A 629 -32.56 -10.19 -38.15
CA GLN A 629 -31.13 -9.83 -38.03
C GLN A 629 -30.84 -9.30 -36.63
N TYR A 630 -29.72 -9.72 -36.05
CA TYR A 630 -28.82 -8.83 -35.31
C TYR A 630 -27.39 -9.25 -35.63
N THR A 631 -26.48 -8.28 -35.71
CA THR A 631 -25.02 -8.51 -35.66
C THR A 631 -24.52 -7.75 -34.46
N VAL A 632 -24.10 -8.48 -33.42
CA VAL A 632 -23.51 -7.87 -32.23
C VAL A 632 -22.00 -8.02 -32.35
N CYS A 633 -21.31 -6.90 -32.54
CA CYS A 633 -19.86 -6.79 -32.42
C CYS A 633 -19.57 -5.98 -31.15
N THR A 634 -19.41 -6.64 -30.01
CA THR A 634 -18.94 -5.96 -28.80
C THR A 634 -17.41 -5.91 -28.80
N LYS A 635 -16.85 -4.84 -28.23
CA LYS A 635 -15.68 -5.01 -27.37
C LYS A 635 -16.23 -5.49 -26.02
N PRO A 636 -15.64 -6.48 -25.34
CA PRO A 636 -16.19 -6.99 -24.08
C PRO A 636 -16.47 -5.86 -23.09
N SER A 637 -17.73 -5.74 -22.66
CA SER A 637 -18.13 -4.82 -21.61
C SER A 637 -17.56 -5.32 -20.29
N ASP A 638 -16.69 -4.52 -19.69
CA ASP A 638 -15.87 -4.83 -18.51
C ASP A 638 -14.89 -6.02 -18.64
N ILE A 639 -13.67 -5.69 -19.07
CA ILE A 639 -12.46 -6.49 -18.81
C ILE A 639 -11.92 -6.23 -17.38
N SER A 640 -12.42 -5.22 -16.66
CA SER A 640 -11.92 -4.82 -15.33
C SER A 640 -12.03 -5.90 -14.24
N ASN A 641 -12.92 -6.88 -14.42
CA ASN A 641 -13.11 -8.01 -13.51
C ASN A 641 -12.49 -9.33 -14.01
N ALA A 642 -11.73 -9.32 -15.11
CA ALA A 642 -10.88 -10.45 -15.48
C ALA A 642 -9.58 -10.38 -14.68
N PRO A 643 -9.26 -11.35 -13.80
CA PRO A 643 -8.04 -11.30 -12.99
C PRO A 643 -6.80 -11.38 -13.88
N SER A 644 -5.84 -10.48 -13.68
CA SER A 644 -4.58 -10.46 -14.42
C SER A 644 -3.65 -11.61 -13.97
N GLY A 645 -3.88 -12.79 -14.52
CA GLY A 645 -3.07 -14.00 -14.31
C GLY A 645 -3.27 -15.00 -15.46
N PRO A 646 -2.49 -16.10 -15.51
CA PRO A 646 -2.45 -17.02 -16.66
C PRO A 646 -3.59 -18.05 -16.69
N TYR A 647 -4.81 -17.64 -16.29
CA TYR A 647 -5.98 -18.52 -16.16
C TYR A 647 -7.09 -18.11 -17.14
N PRO A 648 -7.93 -19.06 -17.61
CA PRO A 648 -8.65 -18.90 -18.87
C PRO A 648 -9.82 -17.93 -18.81
N LEU A 649 -9.89 -17.06 -19.83
CA LEU A 649 -11.08 -16.28 -20.15
C LEU A 649 -12.22 -17.21 -20.57
N LYS A 650 -13.24 -17.31 -19.73
CA LYS A 650 -14.48 -18.04 -19.98
C LYS A 650 -15.63 -17.06 -20.22
N TYR A 651 -16.16 -17.06 -21.43
CA TYR A 651 -17.33 -16.25 -21.79
C TYR A 651 -18.58 -17.10 -21.78
N VAL A 652 -19.56 -16.72 -20.95
CA VAL A 652 -20.92 -17.27 -20.94
C VAL A 652 -21.82 -16.30 -21.69
N LEU A 653 -22.47 -16.78 -22.76
CA LEU A 653 -23.40 -15.99 -23.56
C LEU A 653 -24.82 -16.51 -23.35
N ASN A 654 -25.61 -15.79 -22.55
CA ASN A 654 -27.05 -16.01 -22.39
C ASN A 654 -27.82 -15.10 -23.34
N THR A 655 -28.72 -15.65 -24.16
CA THR A 655 -29.64 -14.87 -25.00
C THR A 655 -30.97 -14.65 -24.27
N ASP A 656 -30.98 -13.78 -23.26
CA ASP A 656 -32.20 -13.48 -22.49
C ASP A 656 -33.18 -12.61 -23.30
N GLY A 657 -34.44 -13.05 -23.39
CA GLY A 657 -35.54 -12.32 -24.04
C GLY A 657 -36.65 -13.24 -24.57
N ASP A 658 -37.91 -12.79 -24.50
CA ASP A 658 -39.16 -13.54 -24.71
C ASP A 658 -39.44 -14.09 -26.14
N ASP A 659 -38.40 -14.25 -26.97
CA ASP A 659 -38.47 -14.48 -28.42
C ASP A 659 -38.20 -15.95 -28.82
N PHE A 660 -38.43 -16.89 -27.89
CA PHE A 660 -38.23 -18.33 -28.09
C PHE A 660 -39.50 -19.04 -28.62
N ASP A 661 -39.49 -19.40 -29.90
CA ASP A 661 -40.52 -20.19 -30.58
C ASP A 661 -40.09 -21.67 -30.62
N PRO A 662 -40.62 -22.56 -29.73
CA PRO A 662 -40.08 -23.91 -29.56
C PRO A 662 -40.26 -24.83 -30.78
N GLU A 663 -41.13 -24.47 -31.73
CA GLU A 663 -41.27 -25.19 -33.00
C GLU A 663 -40.24 -24.76 -34.06
N LYS A 664 -39.32 -23.83 -33.74
CA LYS A 664 -38.28 -23.35 -34.66
C LYS A 664 -36.91 -23.35 -34.00
N PRO A 665 -36.06 -24.37 -34.27
CA PRO A 665 -34.70 -24.40 -33.74
C PRO A 665 -33.87 -23.22 -34.29
N VAL A 666 -33.56 -22.27 -33.41
CA VAL A 666 -32.72 -21.11 -33.75
C VAL A 666 -31.28 -21.60 -33.88
N LYS A 667 -30.60 -21.22 -34.96
CA LYS A 667 -29.17 -21.51 -35.17
C LYS A 667 -28.37 -20.22 -35.12
N PHE A 668 -27.29 -20.25 -34.35
CA PHE A 668 -26.32 -19.18 -34.20
C PHE A 668 -24.98 -19.65 -34.75
N SER A 669 -24.28 -18.79 -35.49
CA SER A 669 -22.85 -18.94 -35.77
C SER A 669 -22.09 -17.90 -34.95
N VAL A 670 -20.98 -18.32 -34.35
CA VAL A 670 -20.15 -17.52 -33.45
C VAL A 670 -18.72 -17.57 -34.00
N GLU A 671 -18.25 -16.40 -34.42
CA GLU A 671 -16.89 -16.15 -34.88
C GLU A 671 -16.18 -15.37 -33.77
N ALA A 672 -15.13 -15.95 -33.18
CA ALA A 672 -14.41 -15.35 -32.06
C ALA A 672 -12.91 -15.38 -32.30
N LYS A 673 -12.23 -14.24 -32.06
CA LYS A 673 -10.78 -14.09 -32.25
C LYS A 673 -10.10 -13.52 -31.02
N PHE A 674 -9.05 -14.20 -30.58
CA PHE A 674 -8.19 -13.79 -29.47
C PHE A 674 -6.72 -13.99 -29.86
N ASN A 675 -5.97 -12.89 -29.96
CA ASN A 675 -4.62 -12.86 -30.55
C ASN A 675 -4.59 -13.57 -31.93
N ASN A 676 -3.83 -14.67 -32.04
CA ASN A 676 -3.68 -15.44 -33.27
C ASN A 676 -4.71 -16.59 -33.41
N TYR A 677 -5.51 -16.88 -32.38
CA TYR A 677 -6.50 -17.95 -32.40
C TYR A 677 -7.85 -17.44 -32.92
N GLN A 678 -8.46 -18.20 -33.83
CA GLN A 678 -9.79 -17.97 -34.37
C GLN A 678 -10.63 -19.25 -34.24
N PHE A 679 -11.87 -19.10 -33.81
CA PHE A 679 -12.84 -20.18 -33.67
C PHE A 679 -14.15 -19.81 -34.36
N ASP A 680 -14.66 -20.74 -35.17
CA ASP A 680 -15.93 -20.64 -35.88
C ASP A 680 -16.84 -21.81 -35.47
N VAL A 681 -17.83 -21.53 -34.61
CA VAL A 681 -18.73 -22.54 -34.05
C VAL A 681 -20.16 -22.23 -34.45
N THR A 682 -20.90 -23.23 -34.95
CA THR A 682 -22.34 -23.10 -35.23
C THR A 682 -23.15 -24.03 -34.33
N CYS A 683 -24.01 -23.47 -33.51
CA CYS A 683 -24.76 -24.19 -32.47
C CYS A 683 -26.26 -23.82 -32.49
N SER A 684 -27.09 -24.68 -31.89
CA SER A 684 -28.52 -24.47 -31.68
C SER A 684 -28.93 -24.49 -30.20
N GLN A 685 -27.96 -24.39 -29.28
CA GLN A 685 -28.21 -24.20 -27.85
C GLN A 685 -28.35 -22.70 -27.52
N THR A 686 -29.15 -22.38 -26.50
CA THR A 686 -29.45 -21.01 -26.05
C THR A 686 -28.39 -20.38 -25.15
N SER A 687 -27.47 -21.20 -24.65
CA SER A 687 -26.24 -20.77 -24.00
C SER A 687 -25.10 -21.71 -24.39
N PHE A 688 -23.88 -21.19 -24.34
CA PHE A 688 -22.65 -21.92 -24.62
C PHE A 688 -21.48 -21.20 -23.92
N ILE A 689 -20.39 -21.94 -23.70
CA ILE A 689 -19.16 -21.42 -23.10
C ILE A 689 -18.07 -21.40 -24.16
N LEU A 690 -17.41 -20.26 -24.33
CA LEU A 690 -16.13 -20.17 -25.04
C LEU A 690 -15.02 -20.17 -24.00
N ASP A 691 -14.13 -21.17 -24.08
CA ASP A 691 -12.96 -21.33 -23.22
C ASP A 691 -11.70 -21.12 -24.08
N PHE A 692 -10.90 -20.11 -23.71
CA PHE A 692 -9.66 -19.76 -24.42
C PHE A 692 -8.40 -20.33 -23.74
N SER A 693 -8.55 -21.38 -22.92
CA SER A 693 -7.43 -22.17 -22.42
C SER A 693 -6.50 -22.62 -23.56
N PRO A 694 -5.17 -22.53 -23.41
CA PRO A 694 -4.28 -23.30 -24.28
C PRO A 694 -4.60 -24.79 -24.10
N PRO A 695 -4.49 -25.63 -25.15
CA PRO A 695 -4.66 -27.07 -24.99
C PRO A 695 -3.60 -27.58 -24.00
N GLY A 696 -4.06 -28.14 -22.89
CA GLY A 696 -3.18 -28.82 -21.93
C GLY A 696 -2.42 -29.98 -22.61
N PRO A 697 -1.31 -30.44 -22.00
CA PRO A 697 -0.57 -31.58 -22.54
C PRO A 697 -1.51 -32.78 -22.68
N LYS A 698 -1.71 -33.24 -23.92
CA LYS A 698 -2.41 -34.48 -24.18
C LYS A 698 -1.50 -35.63 -23.74
N CYS A 699 -1.86 -36.31 -22.67
CA CYS A 699 -1.46 -37.71 -22.52
C CYS A 699 -2.05 -38.47 -23.72
N GLU A 700 -1.20 -39.09 -24.53
CA GLU A 700 -1.68 -40.01 -25.56
C GLU A 700 -2.25 -41.28 -24.88
N PRO A 701 -3.30 -41.91 -25.45
CA PRO A 701 -3.87 -43.13 -24.90
C PRO A 701 -2.89 -44.31 -25.08
N GLY A 702 -1.98 -44.47 -24.11
CA GLY A 702 -0.94 -45.50 -24.16
C GLY A 702 -0.03 -45.61 -22.92
N CYS A 703 0.09 -44.58 -22.08
CA CYS A 703 0.81 -44.69 -20.80
C CYS A 703 -0.08 -45.31 -19.69
N PRO A 704 0.43 -46.27 -18.90
CA PRO A 704 -0.32 -46.89 -17.80
C PRO A 704 -0.41 -45.97 -16.57
N ASP A 705 -1.40 -46.23 -15.71
CA ASP A 705 -1.60 -45.50 -14.46
C ASP A 705 -0.43 -45.64 -13.47
N GLY A 706 0.05 -44.52 -12.93
CA GLY A 706 1.03 -44.50 -11.82
C GLY A 706 2.33 -43.74 -12.07
N CYS A 707 2.25 -42.40 -12.05
CA CYS A 707 3.37 -41.50 -11.74
C CYS A 707 2.82 -40.36 -10.87
N ASP A 708 3.30 -40.25 -9.62
CA ASP A 708 2.84 -39.23 -8.67
C ASP A 708 3.56 -37.88 -8.86
N ASP A 709 2.84 -36.78 -8.63
CA ASP A 709 3.36 -35.41 -8.69
C ASP A 709 4.20 -35.04 -7.44
N GLU A 710 5.45 -35.52 -7.36
CA GLU A 710 6.47 -34.97 -6.44
C GLU A 710 7.73 -34.47 -7.18
N SER A 711 7.59 -33.43 -8.01
CA SER A 711 8.67 -32.44 -8.23
C SER A 711 8.18 -31.18 -8.96
N TYR A 712 8.05 -30.04 -8.25
CA TYR A 712 8.85 -28.81 -8.46
C TYR A 712 8.45 -27.69 -7.49
#